data_AF-A0A8C7YN92-F1
#
_entry.id   AF-A0A8C7YN92-F1
#
_cell.length_a   1.000
_cell.length_b   1.000
_cell.length_c   1.000
_cell.angle_alpha   90.00
_cell.angle_beta   90.00
_cell.angle_gamma   90.00
#
_symmetry.space_group_name_H-M   'P 1'
#
loop_
_entity.id
_entity.type
_entity.pdbx_description
1 polymer ?
#
loop_
_entity_poly.entity_id
_entity_poly.type
_entity_poly.pdbx_seq_one_letter_code
_entity_poly.pdbx_strand_id
1 'polypeptide(L)'
;IKKEKSQQEKQLPGVSVCLKNAHHFEMTSCVLECPPLGMESHKIESDQLSASSMSQYRFAPQRARLNMQGSDEEDSMRGGAWCANSEDTIHWFEIDARKETEFTGVITQGRDSLTESDFVTSYFLAFSNDSREWTTIHDGYADWLFFANSDKDSPVMNRLAVPVVARYIRIIPQSWNGSLCMRLEVLGCPLSGDAFSYRQNEVTPVDYLQFRYHSYSEMVALMKSVNDECPNITSIYSLGHSAKGRELVAMVLSGNPTEHEIGEPELRLTAGLHGNEAVGREMLLLLMQYLCKEYKDRNPRAQRLVEGIRIHLVPSLNPDGQEKAFEVGSELSSWTTGHFTEDGYDIFQNFPDLNNILWEAEDKGKVPKLTPNHHVPIPEDYETNSSIAVETKAIISWMKSHPFVLGVNFQGGESLVAYPYDNLRLNKPAENEPRVTADESFFRWLAISYASTHLTMTHNHHGSCHGDTRTGALGIINRAKWRPITGSMNDFSYLHTNCLELSVFLGCDKFPHQSELAHEWEKNREAMLTFMEQVNRGIKGIVKDEQGNPIANATISVEGINHDITTAPTGDYWRLLNPGEYQVTARAEGFSSMTKLCVVGYEPGATACSFNMAKSNWDRIKQVRIKPSWPLQFHIFCSRA
;
A
#
# COMPACT_ATOMS: atom_id res chain seq x y z
N ILE A 1 19.18 -9.86 55.19
CA ILE A 1 17.80 -9.40 55.55
C ILE A 1 17.73 -7.89 55.32
N LYS A 2 17.26 -7.49 54.15
CA LYS A 2 16.31 -6.37 53.93
C LYS A 2 15.94 -6.36 52.45
N LYS A 3 14.63 -6.39 52.24
CA LYS A 3 13.86 -6.59 51.02
C LYS A 3 13.42 -5.24 50.44
N GLU A 4 13.20 -5.24 49.13
CA GLU A 4 12.14 -4.49 48.38
C GLU A 4 12.29 -2.94 48.35
N LYS A 5 12.04 -2.22 47.25
CA LYS A 5 11.18 -2.42 46.08
C LYS A 5 11.81 -1.77 44.83
N SER A 6 11.80 -2.46 43.69
CA SER A 6 11.90 -1.83 42.37
C SER A 6 10.52 -1.30 41.98
N GLN A 7 10.38 0.01 41.78
CA GLN A 7 9.22 0.57 41.11
C GLN A 7 9.40 0.40 39.61
N GLN A 8 8.51 -0.38 39.00
CA GLN A 8 8.21 -0.32 37.57
C GLN A 8 7.59 1.05 37.28
N GLU A 9 8.30 1.90 36.55
CA GLU A 9 7.67 3.02 35.83
C GLU A 9 6.86 2.42 34.68
N LYS A 10 5.53 2.48 34.81
CA LYS A 10 4.60 2.26 33.71
C LYS A 10 4.58 3.52 32.85
N GLN A 11 4.95 3.39 31.58
CA GLN A 11 4.67 4.41 30.57
C GLN A 11 3.16 4.69 30.51
N LEU A 12 2.78 5.92 30.84
CA LEU A 12 1.49 6.51 30.51
C LEU A 12 1.61 7.16 29.11
N PRO A 13 0.58 7.11 28.25
CA PRO A 13 0.59 7.87 27.02
C PRO A 13 0.29 9.34 27.33
N GLY A 14 1.19 10.23 26.95
CA GLY A 14 1.11 11.67 27.21
C GLY A 14 2.52 12.23 27.36
N VAL A 15 3.14 12.64 26.26
CA VAL A 15 4.45 13.29 26.31
C VAL A 15 4.21 14.73 26.75
N SER A 16 4.58 15.06 27.99
CA SER A 16 4.72 16.46 28.40
C SER A 16 5.98 17.05 27.75
N VAL A 17 5.81 17.86 26.69
CA VAL A 17 6.92 18.64 26.12
C VAL A 17 7.03 19.95 26.89
N CYS A 18 7.96 20.01 27.86
CA CYS A 18 8.20 21.24 28.61
C CYS A 18 9.30 22.06 27.88
N LEU A 19 8.92 23.14 27.20
CA LEU A 19 9.86 24.11 26.63
C LEU A 19 10.61 24.83 27.77
N LYS A 20 11.93 24.64 27.87
CA LYS A 20 12.78 25.42 28.79
C LYS A 20 13.05 26.79 28.19
N ASN A 21 12.32 27.82 28.63
CA ASN A 21 12.78 29.20 28.45
C ASN A 21 13.87 29.52 29.48
N ALA A 22 15.08 29.75 29.00
CA ALA A 22 16.12 30.39 29.79
C ALA A 22 15.71 31.86 30.02
N HIS A 23 15.65 32.26 31.29
CA HIS A 23 15.38 33.62 31.79
C HIS A 23 13.91 34.01 32.07
N HIS A 24 13.22 33.33 32.98
CA HIS A 24 12.49 33.91 34.13
C HIS A 24 11.78 32.79 34.91
N PHE A 25 11.69 32.93 36.23
CA PHE A 25 10.92 32.03 37.11
C PHE A 25 9.42 32.27 36.87
N GLU A 26 8.84 31.62 35.88
CA GLU A 26 7.39 31.45 35.73
C GLU A 26 7.06 29.96 35.61
N MET A 27 5.93 29.59 36.19
CA MET A 27 5.41 28.23 36.32
C MET A 27 5.27 27.60 34.93
N THR A 28 6.07 26.57 34.65
CA THR A 28 6.08 25.89 33.34
C THR A 28 4.79 25.08 33.23
N SER A 29 3.81 25.60 32.51
CA SER A 29 2.66 24.80 32.04
C SER A 29 3.20 23.80 31.03
N CYS A 30 3.30 22.52 31.40
CA CYS A 30 3.55 21.47 30.42
C CYS A 30 2.19 21.23 29.72
N VAL A 31 2.09 21.69 28.47
CA VAL A 31 0.90 21.47 27.65
C VAL A 31 0.79 19.97 27.41
N LEU A 32 -0.29 19.35 27.88
CA LEU A 32 -0.60 17.96 27.56
C LEU A 32 -0.85 17.87 26.06
N GLU A 33 -0.03 17.11 25.35
CA GLU A 33 -0.19 16.90 23.91
C GLU A 33 -1.06 15.67 23.70
N CYS A 34 -2.36 15.91 23.49
CA CYS A 34 -3.31 14.84 23.18
C CYS A 34 -3.34 14.54 21.69
N PRO A 35 -3.53 13.27 21.31
CA PRO A 35 -3.59 12.86 19.91
C PRO A 35 -4.89 13.34 19.23
N PRO A 36 -4.94 13.29 17.89
CA PRO A 36 -6.19 13.28 17.14
C PRO A 36 -7.18 12.25 17.68
N LEU A 37 -8.45 12.63 17.77
CA LEU A 37 -9.53 11.72 18.17
C LEU A 37 -9.93 10.79 17.01
N GLY A 38 -9.60 11.17 15.78
CA GLY A 38 -9.67 10.31 14.59
C GLY A 38 -10.86 10.64 13.69
N MET A 39 -11.02 11.92 13.35
CA MET A 39 -11.87 12.37 12.26
C MET A 39 -11.35 11.79 10.94
N GLU A 40 -10.06 11.92 10.63
CA GLU A 40 -9.46 11.43 9.37
C GLU A 40 -9.35 9.90 9.33
N SER A 41 -8.94 9.27 10.44
CA SER A 41 -8.79 7.81 10.54
C SER A 41 -10.11 7.05 10.65
N HIS A 42 -11.25 7.76 10.67
CA HIS A 42 -12.60 7.22 10.89
C HIS A 42 -12.82 6.54 12.25
N LYS A 43 -11.92 6.72 13.22
CA LYS A 43 -12.13 6.27 14.60
C LYS A 43 -13.31 6.99 15.27
N ILE A 44 -13.54 8.26 14.92
CA ILE A 44 -14.82 8.93 15.17
C ILE A 44 -15.80 8.46 14.11
N GLU A 45 -16.87 7.81 14.55
CA GLU A 45 -17.89 7.27 13.68
C GLU A 45 -18.84 8.34 13.13
N SER A 46 -19.48 8.07 11.99
CA SER A 46 -20.37 9.06 11.35
C SER A 46 -21.60 9.41 12.18
N ASP A 47 -22.04 8.55 13.10
CA ASP A 47 -23.14 8.81 14.03
C ASP A 47 -22.74 9.71 15.22
N GLN A 48 -21.44 9.95 15.40
CA GLN A 48 -20.90 10.92 16.37
C GLN A 48 -20.84 12.35 15.82
N LEU A 49 -21.17 12.54 14.53
CA LEU A 49 -21.05 13.80 13.82
C LEU A 49 -22.44 14.39 13.56
N SER A 50 -22.64 15.64 13.95
CA SER A 50 -23.86 16.38 13.61
C SER A 50 -23.54 17.83 13.27
N ALA A 51 -24.46 18.50 12.58
CA ALA A 51 -24.32 19.90 12.23
C ALA A 51 -25.67 20.60 12.25
N SER A 52 -25.65 21.92 12.36
CA SER A 52 -26.85 22.77 12.30
C SER A 52 -27.65 22.55 11.02
N SER A 53 -26.94 22.39 9.90
CA SER A 53 -27.52 22.16 8.59
C SER A 53 -26.49 21.63 7.60
N MET A 54 -26.96 21.28 6.40
CA MET A 54 -26.12 20.93 5.27
C MET A 54 -26.72 21.54 4.01
N SER A 55 -25.89 22.08 3.11
CA SER A 55 -26.34 22.64 1.83
C SER A 55 -26.99 21.55 0.95
N GLN A 56 -26.34 20.39 0.86
CA GLN A 56 -26.82 19.21 0.12
C GLN A 56 -26.30 17.93 0.78
N TYR A 57 -26.87 16.78 0.43
CA TYR A 57 -26.44 15.47 0.96
C TYR A 57 -24.95 15.18 0.74
N ARG A 58 -24.38 15.59 -0.41
CA ARG A 58 -22.94 15.45 -0.72
C ARG A 58 -22.02 16.26 0.20
N PHE A 59 -22.57 17.22 0.95
CA PHE A 59 -21.87 18.09 1.91
C PHE A 59 -22.28 17.81 3.37
N ALA A 60 -22.77 16.62 3.66
CA ALA A 60 -23.23 16.21 4.98
C ALA A 60 -22.09 16.18 6.04
N PRO A 61 -22.41 16.15 7.35
CA PRO A 61 -21.43 16.30 8.43
C PRO A 61 -20.24 15.35 8.37
N GLN A 62 -20.44 14.11 7.92
CA GLN A 62 -19.38 13.12 7.74
C GLN A 62 -18.29 13.52 6.73
N ARG A 63 -18.54 14.55 5.91
CA ARG A 63 -17.57 15.12 4.97
C ARG A 63 -16.65 16.15 5.63
N ALA A 64 -16.90 16.54 6.88
CA ALA A 64 -16.05 17.44 7.64
C ALA A 64 -14.73 16.81 8.11
N ARG A 65 -14.42 15.55 7.76
CA ARG A 65 -13.17 14.91 8.18
C ARG A 65 -11.99 15.58 7.49
N LEU A 66 -10.87 15.72 8.21
CA LEU A 66 -9.62 16.23 7.65
C LEU A 66 -9.21 15.44 6.40
N ASN A 67 -8.61 16.12 5.43
CA ASN A 67 -8.16 15.58 4.15
C ASN A 67 -9.22 14.84 3.30
N MET A 68 -10.51 14.95 3.64
CA MET A 68 -11.62 14.41 2.83
C MET A 68 -11.52 14.90 1.38
N GLN A 69 -11.56 13.96 0.43
CA GLN A 69 -11.44 14.22 -1.00
C GLN A 69 -12.80 14.56 -1.63
N GLY A 70 -12.79 15.52 -2.55
CA GLY A 70 -13.92 15.96 -3.36
C GLY A 70 -13.89 15.42 -4.79
N SER A 71 -15.00 15.56 -5.49
CA SER A 71 -15.08 15.44 -6.95
C SER A 71 -16.07 16.48 -7.44
N ASP A 72 -15.76 17.16 -8.53
CA ASP A 72 -16.68 18.16 -9.12
C ASP A 72 -17.68 17.54 -10.10
N GLU A 73 -17.68 16.21 -10.26
CA GLU A 73 -18.71 15.50 -11.02
C GLU A 73 -20.08 15.66 -10.34
N GLU A 74 -21.10 16.00 -11.13
CA GLU A 74 -22.45 16.31 -10.63
C GLU A 74 -23.10 15.11 -9.90
N ASP A 75 -22.91 13.91 -10.43
CA ASP A 75 -23.45 12.66 -9.87
C ASP A 75 -22.66 12.13 -8.67
N SER A 76 -21.52 12.76 -8.33
CA SER A 76 -20.65 12.29 -7.25
C SER A 76 -21.13 12.76 -5.88
N MET A 77 -21.19 11.82 -4.92
CA MET A 77 -21.48 12.14 -3.52
C MET A 77 -20.28 12.72 -2.76
N ARG A 78 -19.17 13.01 -3.45
CA ARG A 78 -17.93 13.54 -2.87
C ARG A 78 -17.91 15.07 -2.89
N GLY A 79 -18.52 15.69 -1.88
CA GLY A 79 -18.51 17.16 -1.74
C GLY A 79 -17.19 17.77 -1.29
N GLY A 80 -16.27 16.98 -0.73
CA GLY A 80 -14.94 17.45 -0.31
C GLY A 80 -14.89 18.24 1.01
N ALA A 81 -16.04 18.51 1.65
CA ALA A 81 -16.16 19.09 2.99
C ALA A 81 -17.61 18.98 3.50
N TRP A 82 -17.83 19.26 4.79
CA TRP A 82 -19.15 19.70 5.24
C TRP A 82 -19.37 21.14 4.80
N CYS A 83 -20.55 21.46 4.27
CA CYS A 83 -20.95 22.81 3.91
C CYS A 83 -22.34 23.13 4.46
N ALA A 84 -22.48 24.25 5.16
CA ALA A 84 -23.73 24.66 5.79
C ALA A 84 -24.74 25.20 4.75
N ASN A 85 -26.04 25.18 5.10
CA ASN A 85 -27.05 25.85 4.30
C ASN A 85 -26.93 27.37 4.47
N SER A 86 -26.88 28.12 3.35
CA SER A 86 -26.76 29.57 3.34
C SER A 86 -28.01 30.32 3.85
N GLU A 87 -29.15 29.64 3.93
CA GLU A 87 -30.40 30.24 4.43
C GLU A 87 -30.47 30.29 5.97
N ASP A 88 -29.62 29.51 6.65
CA ASP A 88 -29.58 29.52 8.11
C ASP A 88 -28.78 30.72 8.64
N THR A 89 -29.11 31.15 9.85
CA THR A 89 -28.47 32.29 10.51
C THR A 89 -27.51 31.89 11.63
N ILE A 90 -27.53 30.61 12.03
CA ILE A 90 -26.71 30.05 13.11
C ILE A 90 -26.12 28.74 12.59
N HIS A 91 -24.80 28.71 12.48
CA HIS A 91 -24.07 27.55 11.97
C HIS A 91 -23.23 26.92 13.08
N TRP A 92 -23.30 25.60 13.21
CA TRP A 92 -22.44 24.85 14.10
C TRP A 92 -22.17 23.45 13.56
N PHE A 93 -20.99 22.93 13.88
CA PHE A 93 -20.62 21.52 13.70
C PHE A 93 -20.32 20.92 15.07
N GLU A 94 -20.84 19.74 15.35
CA GLU A 94 -20.77 19.09 16.66
C GLU A 94 -20.18 17.68 16.55
N ILE A 95 -19.34 17.34 17.54
CA ILE A 95 -18.75 16.02 17.70
C ILE A 95 -19.08 15.50 19.09
N ASP A 96 -19.66 14.29 19.16
CA ASP A 96 -19.84 13.53 20.40
C ASP A 96 -18.62 12.61 20.61
N ALA A 97 -17.76 12.90 21.58
CA ALA A 97 -16.62 12.05 21.91
C ALA A 97 -17.03 10.72 22.58
N ARG A 98 -18.32 10.49 22.84
CA ARG A 98 -18.96 9.36 23.55
C ARG A 98 -18.56 9.20 25.03
N LYS A 99 -17.45 9.79 25.43
CA LYS A 99 -16.89 9.79 26.79
C LYS A 99 -16.43 11.20 27.15
N GLU A 100 -16.36 11.49 28.45
CA GLU A 100 -15.68 12.70 28.92
C GLU A 100 -14.24 12.68 28.41
N THR A 101 -13.86 13.77 27.75
CA THR A 101 -12.62 13.92 27.01
C THR A 101 -12.03 15.27 27.35
N GLU A 102 -10.72 15.29 27.63
CA GLU A 102 -9.96 16.52 27.76
C GLU A 102 -9.57 17.00 26.36
N PHE A 103 -10.29 18.00 25.84
CA PHE A 103 -10.03 18.61 24.55
C PHE A 103 -8.86 19.58 24.66
N THR A 104 -7.96 19.57 23.68
CA THR A 104 -6.71 20.35 23.68
C THR A 104 -6.50 21.19 22.43
N GLY A 105 -7.24 20.93 21.35
CA GLY A 105 -7.13 21.72 20.13
C GLY A 105 -8.02 21.24 19.00
N VAL A 106 -8.06 22.04 17.93
CA VAL A 106 -8.80 21.76 16.70
C VAL A 106 -7.90 22.10 15.52
N ILE A 107 -7.91 21.24 14.51
CA ILE A 107 -7.26 21.46 13.22
C ILE A 107 -8.36 21.72 12.21
N THR A 108 -8.23 22.76 11.38
CA THR A 108 -9.20 23.09 10.34
C THR A 108 -8.57 23.10 8.96
N GLN A 109 -9.35 22.77 7.93
CA GLN A 109 -8.95 22.75 6.53
C GLN A 109 -10.15 23.16 5.67
N GLY A 110 -9.93 23.85 4.55
CA GLY A 110 -11.01 24.24 3.63
C GLY A 110 -11.55 23.09 2.79
N ARG A 111 -12.43 23.35 1.83
CA ARG A 111 -13.03 22.33 0.96
C ARG A 111 -12.07 21.84 -0.12
N ASP A 112 -12.06 20.52 -0.34
CA ASP A 112 -11.43 19.96 -1.55
C ASP A 112 -12.35 20.12 -2.77
N SER A 113 -11.95 20.95 -3.72
CA SER A 113 -12.59 21.18 -5.01
C SER A 113 -11.55 21.73 -5.99
N LEU A 114 -11.70 21.45 -7.28
CA LEU A 114 -10.85 22.01 -8.33
C LEU A 114 -11.34 23.38 -8.78
N THR A 115 -12.63 23.68 -8.62
CA THR A 115 -13.26 24.91 -9.12
C THR A 115 -13.56 25.92 -8.03
N GLU A 116 -13.80 25.48 -6.80
CA GLU A 116 -14.20 26.34 -5.70
C GLU A 116 -13.08 26.54 -4.65
N SER A 117 -13.14 27.68 -3.96
CA SER A 117 -12.21 28.01 -2.88
C SER A 117 -12.98 28.37 -1.61
N ASP A 118 -13.61 27.37 -1.03
CA ASP A 118 -14.46 27.52 0.16
C ASP A 118 -13.69 27.15 1.44
N PHE A 119 -13.65 28.04 2.43
CA PHE A 119 -13.02 27.75 3.73
C PHE A 119 -13.47 28.69 4.84
N VAL A 120 -13.54 28.17 6.07
CA VAL A 120 -13.77 28.96 7.28
C VAL A 120 -12.50 29.72 7.68
N THR A 121 -12.64 31.02 7.98
CA THR A 121 -11.53 31.91 8.36
C THR A 121 -11.50 32.24 9.84
N SER A 122 -12.62 32.14 10.55
CA SER A 122 -12.66 32.25 12.02
C SER A 122 -13.85 31.51 12.64
N TYR A 123 -13.71 31.09 13.90
CA TYR A 123 -14.76 30.36 14.64
C TYR A 123 -14.65 30.56 16.16
N PHE A 124 -15.74 30.27 16.87
CA PHE A 124 -15.77 30.05 18.31
C PHE A 124 -15.83 28.55 18.63
N LEU A 125 -15.39 28.18 19.83
CA LEU A 125 -15.55 26.83 20.38
C LEU A 125 -16.50 26.86 21.56
N ALA A 126 -17.41 25.89 21.59
CA ALA A 126 -18.31 25.65 22.70
C ALA A 126 -18.25 24.19 23.15
N PHE A 127 -18.44 23.94 24.44
CA PHE A 127 -18.34 22.63 25.06
C PHE A 127 -19.59 22.31 25.87
N SER A 128 -19.95 21.03 25.94
CA SER A 128 -21.11 20.55 26.68
C SER A 128 -20.90 19.13 27.19
N ASN A 129 -21.59 18.76 28.28
CA ASN A 129 -21.64 17.37 28.75
C ASN A 129 -22.97 16.66 28.40
N ASP A 130 -23.98 17.41 27.97
CA ASP A 130 -25.34 16.90 27.75
C ASP A 130 -25.97 17.30 26.40
N SER A 131 -25.19 17.97 25.54
CA SER A 131 -25.56 18.58 24.26
C SER A 131 -26.65 19.66 24.30
N ARG A 132 -27.05 20.11 25.49
CA ARG A 132 -28.11 21.12 25.69
C ARG A 132 -27.56 22.43 26.22
N GLU A 133 -26.75 22.39 27.27
CA GLU A 133 -26.10 23.57 27.84
C GLU A 133 -24.68 23.67 27.31
N TRP A 134 -24.35 24.83 26.76
CA TRP A 134 -23.09 25.06 26.05
C TRP A 134 -22.32 26.20 26.70
N THR A 135 -21.04 25.97 26.93
CA THR A 135 -20.11 26.99 27.47
C THR A 135 -19.06 27.30 26.42
N THR A 136 -18.92 28.58 26.06
CA THR A 136 -17.88 29.08 25.16
C THR A 136 -16.59 29.36 25.94
N ILE A 137 -15.46 29.30 25.24
CA ILE A 137 -14.20 29.83 25.78
C ILE A 137 -14.28 31.35 25.74
N HIS A 138 -14.02 32.02 26.86
CA HIS A 138 -14.01 33.48 26.95
C HIS A 138 -12.74 33.99 27.66
N ASP A 139 -12.27 35.18 27.31
CA ASP A 139 -11.15 35.85 28.00
C ASP A 139 -11.58 36.66 29.23
N GLY A 140 -12.88 36.61 29.57
CA GLY A 140 -13.48 37.38 30.66
C GLY A 140 -14.20 38.66 30.18
N TYR A 141 -14.02 39.06 28.92
CA TYR A 141 -14.72 40.18 28.30
C TYR A 141 -15.57 39.76 27.10
N ALA A 142 -15.06 38.85 26.29
CA ALA A 142 -15.72 38.32 25.10
C ALA A 142 -15.41 36.84 24.88
N ASP A 143 -16.20 36.20 24.02
CA ASP A 143 -15.89 34.87 23.51
C ASP A 143 -14.57 34.91 22.71
N TRP A 144 -13.74 33.89 22.90
CA TRP A 144 -12.41 33.79 22.29
C TRP A 144 -12.49 33.40 20.83
N LEU A 145 -12.19 34.33 19.93
CA LEU A 145 -12.20 34.10 18.48
C LEU A 145 -10.92 33.39 18.02
N PHE A 146 -11.06 32.22 17.39
CA PHE A 146 -9.96 31.50 16.76
C PHE A 146 -9.85 31.87 15.28
N PHE A 147 -8.63 32.14 14.81
CA PHE A 147 -8.34 32.32 13.38
C PHE A 147 -8.05 30.97 12.74
N ALA A 148 -8.73 30.67 11.64
CA ALA A 148 -8.70 29.39 10.95
C ALA A 148 -7.86 29.49 9.65
N ASN A 149 -8.42 29.08 8.53
CA ASN A 149 -7.67 28.90 7.29
C ASN A 149 -7.52 30.21 6.49
N SER A 150 -6.41 30.33 5.77
CA SER A 150 -6.16 31.37 4.75
C SER A 150 -6.34 30.87 3.31
N ASP A 151 -6.42 29.56 3.13
CA ASP A 151 -6.58 28.85 1.86
C ASP A 151 -7.33 27.53 2.09
N LYS A 152 -7.68 26.83 1.00
CA LYS A 152 -8.51 25.63 1.09
C LYS A 152 -7.75 24.34 1.41
N ASP A 153 -6.43 24.34 1.21
CA ASP A 153 -5.62 23.11 1.13
C ASP A 153 -4.79 22.87 2.41
N SER A 154 -4.30 23.93 3.05
CA SER A 154 -3.38 23.87 4.17
C SER A 154 -4.11 23.67 5.51
N PRO A 155 -3.83 22.58 6.26
CA PRO A 155 -4.35 22.42 7.62
C PRO A 155 -3.82 23.50 8.57
N VAL A 156 -4.67 24.00 9.46
CA VAL A 156 -4.32 25.00 10.47
C VAL A 156 -4.69 24.48 11.85
N MET A 157 -3.70 24.33 12.73
CA MET A 157 -3.90 23.87 14.10
C MET A 157 -4.04 25.05 15.08
N ASN A 158 -5.13 25.03 15.85
CA ASN A 158 -5.34 25.92 16.97
C ASN A 158 -5.34 25.10 18.28
N ARG A 159 -4.38 25.38 19.15
CA ARG A 159 -4.29 24.75 20.47
C ARG A 159 -5.00 25.60 21.52
N LEU A 160 -5.68 24.94 22.44
CA LEU A 160 -6.30 25.60 23.57
C LEU A 160 -5.22 25.97 24.59
N ALA A 161 -5.26 27.20 25.09
CA ALA A 161 -4.34 27.64 26.14
C ALA A 161 -4.53 26.83 27.44
N VAL A 162 -5.77 26.43 27.70
CA VAL A 162 -6.15 25.55 28.81
C VAL A 162 -7.05 24.45 28.25
N PRO A 163 -6.73 23.16 28.48
CA PRO A 163 -7.60 22.06 28.08
C PRO A 163 -9.00 22.16 28.69
N VAL A 164 -10.01 21.71 27.96
CA VAL A 164 -11.41 21.72 28.41
C VAL A 164 -11.94 20.30 28.50
N VAL A 165 -12.43 19.91 29.67
CA VAL A 165 -13.06 18.60 29.87
C VAL A 165 -14.54 18.69 29.53
N ALA A 166 -14.98 17.91 28.55
CA ALA A 166 -16.37 17.79 28.15
C ALA A 166 -16.61 16.50 27.36
N ARG A 167 -17.87 16.16 27.07
CA ARG A 167 -18.19 15.07 26.14
C ARG A 167 -18.37 15.57 24.71
N TYR A 168 -18.92 16.76 24.55
CA TYR A 168 -19.24 17.35 23.26
C TYR A 168 -18.39 18.59 23.02
N ILE A 169 -17.98 18.76 21.77
CA ILE A 169 -17.36 19.98 21.25
C ILE A 169 -18.18 20.49 20.06
N ARG A 170 -18.41 21.80 20.02
CA ARG A 170 -19.02 22.52 18.90
C ARG A 170 -18.04 23.54 18.33
N ILE A 171 -17.90 23.51 17.01
CA ILE A 171 -17.24 24.54 16.23
C ILE A 171 -18.34 25.45 15.68
N ILE A 172 -18.23 26.75 15.92
CA ILE A 172 -19.23 27.76 15.55
C ILE A 172 -18.57 28.77 14.60
N PRO A 173 -18.62 28.54 13.27
CA PRO A 173 -18.01 29.43 12.29
C PRO A 173 -18.57 30.87 12.37
N GLN A 174 -17.67 31.86 12.29
CA GLN A 174 -18.02 33.28 12.35
C GLN A 174 -17.79 34.01 11.03
N SER A 175 -16.72 33.63 10.30
CA SER A 175 -16.41 34.17 8.99
C SER A 175 -15.81 33.10 8.08
N TRP A 176 -16.00 33.26 6.77
CA TRP A 176 -15.53 32.32 5.74
C TRP A 176 -15.31 33.01 4.40
N ASN A 177 -14.56 32.36 3.52
CA ASN A 177 -14.41 32.72 2.11
C ASN A 177 -15.27 31.79 1.25
N GLY A 178 -15.96 32.34 0.25
CA GLY A 178 -16.89 31.58 -0.60
C GLY A 178 -18.11 31.09 0.17
N SER A 179 -18.39 29.80 0.08
CA SER A 179 -19.40 29.11 0.88
C SER A 179 -18.85 28.72 2.25
N LEU A 180 -19.72 28.59 3.26
CA LEU A 180 -19.33 28.06 4.56
C LEU A 180 -19.08 26.56 4.41
N CYS A 181 -17.83 26.19 4.19
CA CYS A 181 -17.38 24.82 4.12
C CYS A 181 -16.14 24.60 4.99
N MET A 182 -16.06 23.46 5.66
CA MET A 182 -14.88 23.10 6.45
C MET A 182 -14.70 21.59 6.58
N ARG A 183 -13.43 21.22 6.67
CA ARG A 183 -12.90 19.97 7.18
C ARG A 183 -12.16 20.24 8.49
N LEU A 184 -12.07 19.25 9.36
CA LEU A 184 -11.47 19.40 10.69
C LEU A 184 -11.02 18.07 11.30
N GLU A 185 -10.15 18.19 12.30
CA GLU A 185 -9.76 17.17 13.27
C GLU A 185 -9.80 17.78 14.68
N VAL A 186 -10.04 16.96 15.70
CA VAL A 186 -10.05 17.40 17.10
C VAL A 186 -9.00 16.63 17.90
N LEU A 187 -8.23 17.37 18.70
CA LEU A 187 -7.21 16.81 19.58
C LEU A 187 -7.80 16.64 20.99
N GLY A 188 -7.68 15.45 21.56
CA GLY A 188 -8.21 15.20 22.91
C GLY A 188 -7.82 13.86 23.52
N CYS A 189 -7.85 13.80 24.85
CA CYS A 189 -7.56 12.61 25.62
C CYS A 189 -8.83 12.14 26.35
N PRO A 190 -9.40 10.97 26.00
CA PRO A 190 -10.53 10.42 26.73
C PRO A 190 -10.16 10.18 28.20
N LEU A 191 -10.96 10.71 29.12
CA LEU A 191 -10.77 10.47 30.54
C LEU A 191 -11.20 9.05 30.87
N SER A 192 -10.30 8.30 31.51
CA SER A 192 -10.58 6.95 31.97
C SER A 192 -11.49 7.01 33.21
N GLY A 193 -12.80 6.80 33.03
CA GLY A 193 -13.68 6.47 34.16
C GLY A 193 -13.32 5.08 34.70
N ASP A 194 -12.88 5.01 35.96
CA ASP A 194 -12.46 3.82 36.73
C ASP A 194 -11.78 2.69 35.93
N ALA A 195 -10.47 2.50 36.20
CA ALA A 195 -9.51 1.60 35.55
C ALA A 195 -9.85 0.08 35.51
N PHE A 196 -11.08 -0.33 35.83
CA PHE A 196 -11.49 -1.74 35.93
C PHE A 196 -12.55 -2.19 34.91
N SER A 197 -13.15 -1.33 34.10
CA SER A 197 -14.27 -1.75 33.22
C SER A 197 -13.99 -1.77 31.70
N TYR A 198 -12.85 -1.29 31.18
CA TYR A 198 -12.68 -1.18 29.71
C TYR A 198 -11.30 -1.53 29.11
N ARG A 199 -10.56 -2.48 29.69
CA ARG A 199 -9.37 -3.06 29.01
C ARG A 199 -9.70 -4.05 27.88
N GLN A 200 -10.96 -4.23 27.48
CA GLN A 200 -11.32 -5.27 26.53
C GLN A 200 -10.91 -4.99 25.08
N ASN A 201 -10.71 -3.73 24.69
CA ASN A 201 -10.40 -3.34 23.30
C ASN A 201 -9.13 -2.47 23.14
N GLU A 202 -8.34 -2.25 24.19
CA GLU A 202 -7.05 -1.57 24.04
C GLU A 202 -5.98 -2.57 23.58
N VAL A 203 -5.48 -2.38 22.37
CA VAL A 203 -4.31 -3.11 21.87
C VAL A 203 -3.14 -2.74 22.76
N THR A 204 -2.61 -3.71 23.50
CA THR A 204 -1.41 -3.50 24.32
C THR A 204 -0.19 -3.63 23.41
N PRO A 205 0.58 -2.55 23.18
CA PRO A 205 1.81 -2.63 22.40
C PRO A 205 2.75 -3.66 23.02
N VAL A 206 3.36 -4.52 22.22
CA VAL A 206 4.41 -5.42 22.69
C VAL A 206 5.75 -4.68 22.78
N ASP A 207 6.44 -4.82 23.90
CA ASP A 207 7.63 -4.01 24.24
C ASP A 207 8.81 -4.14 23.24
N TYR A 208 8.88 -5.23 22.47
CA TYR A 208 9.96 -5.47 21.52
C TYR A 208 9.71 -4.83 20.14
N LEU A 209 8.53 -4.27 19.90
CA LEU A 209 8.19 -3.58 18.65
C LEU A 209 8.18 -2.06 18.87
N GLN A 210 8.85 -1.33 17.97
CA GLN A 210 8.90 0.13 18.01
C GLN A 210 7.72 0.77 17.26
N PHE A 211 6.65 1.10 17.97
CA PHE A 211 5.47 1.80 17.43
C PHE A 211 5.67 3.32 17.40
N ARG A 212 6.40 3.79 16.39
CA ARG A 212 6.64 5.21 16.11
C ARG A 212 6.98 5.38 14.64
N TYR A 213 6.89 6.61 14.16
CA TYR A 213 7.41 6.92 12.82
C TYR A 213 8.92 7.07 12.83
N HIS A 214 9.54 6.58 11.77
CA HIS A 214 10.99 6.64 11.59
C HIS A 214 11.34 7.59 10.44
N SER A 215 12.18 8.60 10.69
CA SER A 215 12.89 9.31 9.63
C SER A 215 13.70 8.33 8.78
N TYR A 216 14.17 8.74 7.62
CA TYR A 216 15.03 7.91 6.75
C TYR A 216 16.23 7.35 7.52
N SER A 217 16.91 8.20 8.29
CA SER A 217 18.10 7.80 9.06
C SER A 217 17.76 6.76 10.14
N GLU A 218 16.63 6.91 10.83
CA GLU A 218 16.17 5.99 11.86
C GLU A 218 15.66 4.68 11.29
N MET A 219 15.00 4.71 10.12
CA MET A 219 14.59 3.53 9.38
C MET A 219 15.81 2.67 9.04
N VAL A 220 16.85 3.28 8.45
CA VAL A 220 18.11 2.58 8.13
C VAL A 220 18.78 2.04 9.39
N ALA A 221 18.79 2.81 10.49
CA ALA A 221 19.35 2.37 11.76
C ALA A 221 18.58 1.17 12.35
N LEU A 222 17.25 1.19 12.28
CA LEU A 222 16.40 0.07 12.73
C LEU A 222 16.66 -1.19 11.89
N MET A 223 16.71 -1.06 10.57
CA MET A 223 17.01 -2.18 9.68
C MET A 223 18.38 -2.79 10.00
N LYS A 224 19.41 -1.97 10.21
CA LYS A 224 20.73 -2.44 10.65
C LYS A 224 20.68 -3.15 11.99
N SER A 225 19.93 -2.61 12.96
CA SER A 225 19.74 -3.24 14.26
C SER A 225 19.09 -4.63 14.16
N VAL A 226 18.06 -4.78 13.31
CA VAL A 226 17.43 -6.09 13.07
C VAL A 226 18.42 -7.05 12.41
N ASN A 227 19.21 -6.57 11.46
CA ASN A 227 20.23 -7.38 10.80
C ASN A 227 21.33 -7.83 11.76
N ASP A 228 21.77 -6.97 12.67
CA ASP A 228 22.76 -7.31 13.70
C ASP A 228 22.19 -8.32 14.72
N GLU A 229 20.88 -8.29 14.96
CA GLU A 229 20.19 -9.25 15.83
C GLU A 229 20.00 -10.63 15.18
N CYS A 230 19.75 -10.67 13.87
CA CYS A 230 19.42 -11.87 13.11
C CYS A 230 20.30 -12.10 11.85
N PRO A 231 21.64 -11.99 11.93
CA PRO A 231 22.52 -11.91 10.75
C PRO A 231 22.52 -13.17 9.88
N ASN A 232 22.12 -14.31 10.42
CA ASN A 232 22.08 -15.58 9.69
C ASN A 232 20.87 -15.68 8.75
N ILE A 233 19.83 -14.89 8.99
CA ILE A 233 18.57 -14.95 8.21
C ILE A 233 18.26 -13.63 7.52
N THR A 234 19.06 -12.59 7.72
CA THR A 234 18.83 -11.27 7.14
C THR A 234 19.97 -10.79 6.27
N SER A 235 19.65 -9.99 5.26
CA SER A 235 20.65 -9.24 4.48
C SER A 235 20.05 -7.92 4.02
N ILE A 236 20.85 -6.86 4.00
CA ILE A 236 20.43 -5.52 3.56
C ILE A 236 21.13 -5.19 2.24
N TYR A 237 20.37 -4.67 1.28
CA TYR A 237 20.90 -4.18 0.01
C TYR A 237 20.11 -2.97 -0.49
N SER A 238 20.66 -2.29 -1.49
CA SER A 238 20.02 -1.12 -2.12
C SER A 238 19.51 -1.48 -3.51
N LEU A 239 18.32 -1.01 -3.85
CA LEU A 239 17.75 -1.11 -5.21
C LEU A 239 18.33 -0.05 -6.15
N GLY A 240 18.85 1.05 -5.59
CA GLY A 240 19.25 2.25 -6.29
C GLY A 240 19.16 3.47 -5.38
N HIS A 241 19.14 4.67 -5.97
CA HIS A 241 19.06 5.92 -5.24
C HIS A 241 17.87 6.76 -5.70
N SER A 242 17.30 7.52 -4.79
CA SER A 242 16.30 8.55 -5.08
C SER A 242 16.95 9.76 -5.75
N ALA A 243 16.13 10.70 -6.22
CA ALA A 243 16.60 11.95 -6.81
C ALA A 243 17.53 12.77 -5.87
N LYS A 244 17.29 12.77 -4.56
CA LYS A 244 18.19 13.39 -3.56
C LYS A 244 19.33 12.50 -3.08
N GLY A 245 19.52 11.33 -3.70
CA GLY A 245 20.63 10.42 -3.41
C GLY A 245 20.44 9.55 -2.17
N ARG A 246 19.21 9.38 -1.66
CA ARG A 246 18.92 8.41 -0.59
C ARG A 246 18.81 7.01 -1.19
N GLU A 247 19.42 6.02 -0.56
CA GLU A 247 19.30 4.62 -1.01
C GLU A 247 17.87 4.11 -0.82
N LEU A 248 17.35 3.40 -1.82
CA LEU A 248 16.12 2.62 -1.72
C LEU A 248 16.48 1.27 -1.08
N VAL A 249 16.43 1.23 0.24
CA VAL A 249 16.94 0.10 1.04
C VAL A 249 15.92 -1.03 1.14
N ALA A 250 16.38 -2.26 0.92
CA ALA A 250 15.62 -3.48 1.13
C ALA A 250 16.28 -4.37 2.18
N MET A 251 15.47 -5.16 2.87
CA MET A 251 15.92 -6.27 3.72
C MET A 251 15.36 -7.59 3.19
N VAL A 252 16.24 -8.56 3.01
CA VAL A 252 15.87 -9.96 2.81
C VAL A 252 15.71 -10.63 4.16
N LEU A 253 14.68 -11.46 4.31
CA LEU A 253 14.57 -12.48 5.36
C LEU A 253 14.42 -13.86 4.69
N SER A 254 15.38 -14.76 4.92
CA SER A 254 15.38 -16.13 4.36
C SER A 254 16.31 -17.04 5.18
N GLY A 255 16.16 -18.36 5.04
CA GLY A 255 17.14 -19.34 5.51
C GLY A 255 18.53 -19.16 4.86
N ASN A 256 18.58 -18.62 3.64
CA ASN A 256 19.80 -18.22 2.95
C ASN A 256 19.64 -16.79 2.36
N PRO A 257 19.92 -15.73 3.14
CA PRO A 257 19.57 -14.37 2.75
C PRO A 257 20.41 -13.81 1.57
N THR A 258 21.54 -14.42 1.24
CA THR A 258 22.48 -13.89 0.23
C THR A 258 22.22 -14.35 -1.20
N GLU A 259 21.58 -15.50 -1.41
CA GLU A 259 21.41 -16.09 -2.74
C GLU A 259 20.06 -16.78 -2.88
N HIS A 260 19.63 -17.00 -4.12
CA HIS A 260 18.42 -17.73 -4.46
C HIS A 260 18.63 -19.25 -4.29
N GLU A 261 17.72 -19.92 -3.59
CA GLU A 261 17.72 -21.38 -3.47
C GLU A 261 16.74 -22.04 -4.45
N ILE A 262 17.17 -23.13 -5.08
CA ILE A 262 16.37 -23.82 -6.10
C ILE A 262 15.03 -24.29 -5.50
N GLY A 263 13.92 -23.80 -6.05
CA GLY A 263 12.56 -24.15 -5.63
C GLY A 263 12.04 -23.36 -4.42
N GLU A 264 12.82 -22.45 -3.85
CA GLU A 264 12.39 -21.44 -2.89
C GLU A 264 11.75 -20.25 -3.65
N PRO A 265 10.46 -19.93 -3.45
CA PRO A 265 9.85 -18.80 -4.12
C PRO A 265 10.36 -17.47 -3.56
N GLU A 266 10.50 -16.48 -4.45
CA GLU A 266 10.77 -15.10 -4.04
C GLU A 266 9.48 -14.29 -3.92
N LEU A 267 9.34 -13.62 -2.78
CA LEU A 267 8.20 -12.79 -2.41
C LEU A 267 8.67 -11.36 -2.16
N ARG A 268 7.93 -10.37 -2.62
CA ARG A 268 8.19 -8.97 -2.28
C ARG A 268 7.03 -8.28 -1.59
N LEU A 269 7.33 -7.51 -0.55
CA LEU A 269 6.41 -6.56 0.06
C LEU A 269 7.05 -5.17 -0.01
N THR A 270 6.32 -4.22 -0.56
CA THR A 270 6.79 -2.85 -0.77
C THR A 270 5.86 -1.85 -0.12
N ALA A 271 6.40 -0.70 0.29
CA ALA A 271 5.64 0.41 0.82
C ALA A 271 6.28 1.75 0.44
N GLY A 272 5.56 2.84 0.73
CA GLY A 272 6.06 4.19 0.52
C GLY A 272 6.30 4.50 -0.96
N LEU A 273 5.46 4.00 -1.86
CA LEU A 273 5.37 4.49 -3.25
C LEU A 273 5.01 5.98 -3.25
N HIS A 274 4.03 6.33 -2.41
CA HIS A 274 3.73 7.69 -2.01
C HIS A 274 4.35 7.92 -0.63
N GLY A 275 5.16 8.97 -0.49
CA GLY A 275 5.92 9.20 0.72
C GLY A 275 5.07 9.49 1.96
N ASN A 276 3.88 10.05 1.77
CA ASN A 276 2.94 10.37 2.83
C ASN A 276 2.01 9.24 3.25
N GLU A 277 2.10 8.07 2.61
CA GLU A 277 1.34 6.88 2.97
C GLU A 277 2.16 6.04 3.97
N ALA A 278 2.25 6.56 5.19
CA ALA A 278 3.25 6.15 6.18
C ALA A 278 2.96 4.79 6.84
N VAL A 279 1.70 4.35 6.90
CA VAL A 279 1.32 3.11 7.60
C VAL A 279 2.04 1.90 7.02
N GLY A 280 2.07 1.76 5.69
CA GLY A 280 2.70 0.61 5.03
C GLY A 280 4.20 0.50 5.33
N ARG A 281 4.89 1.65 5.41
CA ARG A 281 6.31 1.72 5.78
C ARG A 281 6.53 1.14 7.17
N GLU A 282 5.78 1.62 8.16
CA GLU A 282 5.92 1.17 9.54
C GLU A 282 5.47 -0.28 9.72
N MET A 283 4.44 -0.75 8.98
CA MET A 283 4.06 -2.17 8.99
C MET A 283 5.19 -3.08 8.54
N LEU A 284 5.98 -2.68 7.53
CA LEU A 284 7.14 -3.45 7.09
C LEU A 284 8.29 -3.44 8.10
N LEU A 285 8.54 -2.31 8.76
CA LEU A 285 9.56 -2.22 9.82
C LEU A 285 9.18 -3.04 11.06
N LEU A 286 7.90 -3.08 11.42
CA LEU A 286 7.38 -3.93 12.48
C LEU A 286 7.45 -5.41 12.08
N LEU A 287 7.16 -5.75 10.83
CA LEU A 287 7.25 -7.11 10.31
C LEU A 287 8.69 -7.65 10.35
N MET A 288 9.69 -6.82 10.02
CA MET A 288 11.12 -7.18 10.15
C MET A 288 11.48 -7.56 11.59
N GLN A 289 11.10 -6.72 12.56
CA GLN A 289 11.34 -6.97 13.99
C GLN A 289 10.60 -8.23 14.46
N TYR A 290 9.33 -8.37 14.07
CA TYR A 290 8.49 -9.52 14.41
C TYR A 290 9.08 -10.84 13.91
N LEU A 291 9.41 -10.94 12.61
CA LEU A 291 9.93 -12.17 12.02
C LEU A 291 11.29 -12.55 12.63
N CYS A 292 12.19 -11.59 12.84
CA CYS A 292 13.47 -11.86 13.52
C CYS A 292 13.26 -12.40 14.94
N LYS A 293 12.39 -11.74 15.73
CA LYS A 293 12.11 -12.14 17.11
C LYS A 293 11.46 -13.52 17.19
N GLU A 294 10.40 -13.74 16.43
CA GLU A 294 9.64 -15.00 16.43
C GLU A 294 10.46 -16.16 15.87
N TYR A 295 11.34 -15.91 14.90
CA TYR A 295 12.28 -16.92 14.42
C TYR A 295 13.25 -17.35 15.52
N LYS A 296 13.84 -16.40 16.27
CA LYS A 296 14.73 -16.69 17.40
C LYS A 296 14.02 -17.44 18.54
N ASP A 297 12.75 -17.11 18.76
CA ASP A 297 11.89 -17.79 19.74
C ASP A 297 11.42 -19.18 19.29
N ARG A 298 11.79 -19.61 18.06
CA ARG A 298 11.40 -20.90 17.45
C ARG A 298 9.89 -21.02 17.26
N ASN A 299 9.22 -19.92 16.89
CA ASN A 299 7.84 -19.97 16.45
C ASN A 299 7.76 -20.79 15.13
N PRO A 300 7.02 -21.91 15.11
CA PRO A 300 6.99 -22.79 13.93
C PRO A 300 6.45 -22.12 12.66
N ARG A 301 5.56 -21.11 12.80
CA ARG A 301 5.02 -20.38 11.64
C ARG A 301 6.08 -19.46 11.05
N ALA A 302 6.76 -18.69 11.90
CA ALA A 302 7.84 -17.79 11.47
C ALA A 302 9.02 -18.57 10.85
N GLN A 303 9.40 -19.71 11.45
CA GLN A 303 10.44 -20.58 10.89
C GLN A 303 10.07 -21.10 9.50
N ARG A 304 8.83 -21.60 9.30
CA ARG A 304 8.37 -22.06 7.97
C ARG A 304 8.35 -20.95 6.92
N LEU A 305 8.03 -19.71 7.32
CA LEU A 305 8.05 -18.57 6.41
C LEU A 305 9.48 -18.23 5.99
N VAL A 306 10.37 -18.03 6.96
CA VAL A 306 11.76 -17.64 6.70
C VAL A 306 12.56 -18.74 6.00
N GLU A 307 12.35 -20.02 6.34
CA GLU A 307 13.08 -21.15 5.73
C GLU A 307 12.49 -21.62 4.40
N GLY A 308 11.29 -21.16 4.04
CA GLY A 308 10.55 -21.64 2.87
C GLY A 308 10.24 -20.58 1.83
N ILE A 309 10.61 -19.33 2.07
CA ILE A 309 10.34 -18.17 1.21
C ILE A 309 11.51 -17.21 1.34
N ARG A 310 11.99 -16.70 0.21
CA ARG A 310 12.90 -15.56 0.19
C ARG A 310 12.10 -14.27 0.21
N ILE A 311 12.01 -13.63 1.37
CA ILE A 311 11.13 -12.48 1.61
C ILE A 311 11.92 -11.18 1.44
N HIS A 312 11.55 -10.35 0.47
CA HIS A 312 12.14 -9.04 0.24
C HIS A 312 11.20 -7.94 0.74
N LEU A 313 11.65 -7.17 1.74
CA LEU A 313 10.87 -6.08 2.36
C LEU A 313 11.49 -4.73 2.02
N VAL A 314 10.71 -3.86 1.37
CA VAL A 314 11.15 -2.50 0.97
C VAL A 314 10.23 -1.45 1.61
N PRO A 315 10.62 -0.88 2.76
CA PRO A 315 9.75 0.02 3.54
C PRO A 315 9.53 1.38 2.87
N SER A 316 10.39 1.82 1.95
CA SER A 316 10.26 3.13 1.32
C SER A 316 10.85 3.17 -0.08
N LEU A 317 9.96 3.24 -1.08
CA LEU A 317 10.33 3.45 -2.48
C LEU A 317 10.49 4.93 -2.86
N ASN A 318 9.83 5.83 -2.12
CA ASN A 318 9.95 7.29 -2.22
C ASN A 318 10.45 7.88 -0.88
N PRO A 319 11.73 7.69 -0.52
CA PRO A 319 12.26 8.22 0.74
C PRO A 319 12.30 9.76 0.76
N ASP A 320 12.38 10.42 -0.39
CA ASP A 320 12.42 11.88 -0.47
C ASP A 320 11.05 12.52 -0.18
N GLY A 321 9.99 11.97 -0.77
CA GLY A 321 8.62 12.36 -0.44
C GLY A 321 8.27 12.06 1.02
N GLN A 322 8.76 10.94 1.56
CA GLN A 322 8.49 10.56 2.95
C GLN A 322 9.11 11.53 3.95
N GLU A 323 10.34 11.98 3.73
CA GLU A 323 10.98 12.97 4.61
C GLU A 323 10.24 14.29 4.60
N LYS A 324 9.74 14.72 3.43
CA LYS A 324 8.91 15.93 3.31
C LYS A 324 7.61 15.82 4.12
N ALA A 325 6.94 14.68 4.08
CA ALA A 325 5.75 14.44 4.89
C ALA A 325 6.11 14.36 6.39
N PHE A 326 7.19 13.67 6.73
CA PHE A 326 7.64 13.48 8.12
C PHE A 326 8.03 14.79 8.80
N GLU A 327 8.69 15.71 8.09
CA GLU A 327 9.05 17.03 8.61
C GLU A 327 7.82 17.89 8.96
N VAL A 328 6.72 17.72 8.23
CA VAL A 328 5.44 18.42 8.50
C VAL A 328 4.68 17.76 9.65
N GLY A 329 4.76 16.43 9.76
CA GLY A 329 4.09 15.64 10.79
C GLY A 329 2.71 15.15 10.37
N SER A 330 2.18 14.14 11.09
CA SER A 330 0.91 13.47 10.79
C SER A 330 -0.28 14.44 10.72
N GLU A 331 -0.35 15.37 11.66
CA GLU A 331 -1.52 16.23 11.89
C GLU A 331 -1.66 17.36 10.87
N LEU A 332 -0.55 17.78 10.28
CA LEU A 332 -0.50 18.95 9.39
C LEU A 332 -0.18 18.56 7.95
N SER A 333 0.10 17.28 7.69
CA SER A 333 0.31 16.78 6.33
C SER A 333 -1.00 16.88 5.54
N SER A 334 -0.97 17.64 4.45
CA SER A 334 -2.08 17.63 3.50
C SER A 334 -2.07 16.35 2.66
N TRP A 335 -3.18 16.08 1.98
CA TRP A 335 -3.36 14.89 1.13
C TRP A 335 -2.23 14.60 0.13
N THR A 336 -1.54 15.64 -0.36
CA THR A 336 -0.49 15.54 -1.39
C THR A 336 0.91 15.86 -0.88
N THR A 337 1.05 16.30 0.38
CA THR A 337 2.36 16.67 0.95
C THR A 337 3.26 15.46 1.04
N GLY A 338 4.28 15.36 0.18
CA GLY A 338 5.18 14.19 0.14
C GLY A 338 4.66 13.00 -0.65
N HIS A 339 3.55 13.15 -1.39
CA HIS A 339 2.99 12.10 -2.25
C HIS A 339 3.93 11.73 -3.41
N PHE A 340 4.36 12.75 -4.16
CA PHE A 340 5.19 12.59 -5.37
C PHE A 340 6.68 12.44 -5.05
N THR A 341 7.47 11.98 -6.02
CA THR A 341 8.94 12.06 -5.97
C THR A 341 9.41 13.52 -5.95
N GLU A 342 10.70 13.75 -5.71
CA GLU A 342 11.28 15.10 -5.78
C GLU A 342 11.03 15.76 -7.14
N ASP A 343 11.08 14.98 -8.22
CA ASP A 343 10.86 15.46 -9.59
C ASP A 343 9.36 15.58 -9.95
N GLY A 344 8.45 15.30 -9.01
CA GLY A 344 7.00 15.46 -9.19
C GLY A 344 6.31 14.27 -9.87
N TYR A 345 6.94 13.10 -9.93
CA TYR A 345 6.31 11.89 -10.48
C TYR A 345 5.57 11.10 -9.41
N ASP A 346 4.45 10.50 -9.80
CA ASP A 346 3.78 9.45 -9.02
C ASP A 346 4.40 8.10 -9.41
N ILE A 347 5.21 7.51 -8.52
CA ILE A 347 5.92 6.24 -8.82
C ILE A 347 4.94 5.15 -9.25
N PHE A 348 3.78 5.06 -8.59
CA PHE A 348 2.82 3.99 -8.87
C PHE A 348 2.26 4.09 -10.29
N GLN A 349 2.24 5.29 -10.91
CA GLN A 349 1.72 5.56 -12.26
C GLN A 349 2.80 5.86 -13.30
N ASN A 350 4.08 5.66 -12.96
CA ASN A 350 5.21 6.07 -13.79
C ASN A 350 5.87 4.91 -14.57
N PHE A 351 5.28 3.71 -14.53
CA PHE A 351 5.79 2.55 -15.26
C PHE A 351 5.40 2.59 -16.74
N PRO A 352 6.19 1.94 -17.62
CA PRO A 352 5.83 1.78 -19.03
C PRO A 352 4.44 1.12 -19.20
N ASP A 353 3.59 1.71 -20.04
CA ASP A 353 2.24 1.21 -20.33
C ASP A 353 2.28 -0.01 -21.25
N LEU A 354 2.46 -1.19 -20.65
CA LEU A 354 2.50 -2.46 -21.37
C LEU A 354 1.09 -2.97 -21.76
N ASN A 355 0.04 -2.47 -21.11
CA ASN A 355 -1.34 -2.85 -21.39
C ASN A 355 -1.70 -2.50 -22.84
N ASN A 356 -1.44 -1.26 -23.24
CA ASN A 356 -1.74 -0.81 -24.60
C ASN A 356 -0.92 -1.58 -25.65
N ILE A 357 0.36 -1.89 -25.36
CA ILE A 357 1.21 -2.70 -26.24
C ILE A 357 0.59 -4.10 -26.44
N LEU A 358 0.21 -4.76 -25.34
CA LEU A 358 -0.39 -6.10 -25.39
C LEU A 358 -1.74 -6.07 -26.12
N TRP A 359 -2.66 -5.19 -25.71
CA TRP A 359 -4.02 -5.15 -26.26
C TRP A 359 -4.06 -4.76 -27.73
N GLU A 360 -3.15 -3.89 -28.19
CA GLU A 360 -3.01 -3.62 -29.63
C GLU A 360 -2.50 -4.84 -30.40
N ALA A 361 -1.58 -5.61 -29.82
CA ALA A 361 -1.08 -6.82 -30.45
C ALA A 361 -2.16 -7.92 -30.51
N GLU A 362 -2.97 -8.07 -29.46
CA GLU A 362 -4.12 -8.97 -29.41
C GLU A 362 -5.12 -8.65 -30.52
N ASP A 363 -5.52 -7.38 -30.64
CA ASP A 363 -6.46 -6.93 -31.67
C ASP A 363 -5.95 -7.19 -33.10
N LYS A 364 -4.63 -7.12 -33.29
CA LYS A 364 -3.97 -7.43 -34.57
C LYS A 364 -3.73 -8.94 -34.77
N GLY A 365 -4.19 -9.80 -33.85
CA GLY A 365 -3.99 -11.26 -33.90
C GLY A 365 -2.52 -11.69 -33.77
N LYS A 366 -1.69 -10.84 -33.15
CA LYS A 366 -0.24 -11.03 -33.03
C LYS A 366 0.17 -11.78 -31.76
N VAL A 367 -0.72 -11.95 -30.79
CA VAL A 367 -0.46 -12.69 -29.54
C VAL A 367 -0.84 -14.17 -29.70
N PRO A 368 -0.02 -15.14 -29.25
CA PRO A 368 1.30 -15.00 -28.62
C PRO A 368 2.47 -15.01 -29.64
N LYS A 369 2.19 -15.03 -30.95
CA LYS A 369 3.19 -15.37 -32.00
C LYS A 369 4.29 -14.32 -32.19
N LEU A 370 3.93 -13.04 -32.16
CA LEU A 370 4.84 -11.91 -32.40
C LEU A 370 5.06 -11.10 -31.12
N THR A 371 4.01 -10.99 -30.30
CA THR A 371 4.05 -10.39 -28.97
C THR A 371 3.64 -11.47 -27.98
N PRO A 372 4.49 -11.85 -27.01
CA PRO A 372 4.12 -12.86 -26.04
C PRO A 372 2.99 -12.37 -25.11
N ASN A 373 2.22 -13.30 -24.53
CA ASN A 373 1.16 -13.02 -23.55
C ASN A 373 1.69 -12.82 -22.10
N HIS A 374 3.01 -12.77 -21.95
CA HIS A 374 3.80 -12.64 -20.73
C HIS A 374 5.12 -11.96 -21.08
N HIS A 375 5.84 -11.34 -20.14
CA HIS A 375 7.12 -10.69 -20.44
C HIS A 375 7.08 -9.75 -21.64
N VAL A 376 6.01 -8.95 -21.74
CA VAL A 376 5.82 -7.96 -22.81
C VAL A 376 7.03 -7.04 -22.85
N PRO A 377 7.70 -6.87 -24.01
CA PRO A 377 8.95 -6.12 -24.07
C PRO A 377 8.74 -4.65 -23.67
N ILE A 378 9.65 -4.13 -22.84
CA ILE A 378 9.70 -2.70 -22.51
C ILE A 378 10.17 -1.92 -23.75
N PRO A 379 9.61 -0.73 -24.04
CA PRO A 379 10.13 0.15 -25.10
C PRO A 379 11.64 0.41 -24.98
N GLU A 380 12.36 0.39 -26.10
CA GLU A 380 13.83 0.50 -26.15
C GLU A 380 14.36 1.83 -25.58
N ASP A 381 13.54 2.88 -25.63
CA ASP A 381 13.87 4.22 -25.15
C ASP A 381 13.66 4.41 -23.63
N TYR A 382 13.19 3.41 -22.89
CA TYR A 382 12.86 3.58 -21.46
C TYR A 382 14.05 4.06 -20.62
N GLU A 383 15.27 3.58 -20.92
CA GLU A 383 16.47 3.95 -20.17
C GLU A 383 16.82 5.42 -20.35
N THR A 384 16.66 5.94 -21.58
CA THR A 384 16.98 7.33 -21.93
C THR A 384 15.79 8.27 -21.74
N ASN A 385 14.59 7.74 -21.51
CA ASN A 385 13.39 8.53 -21.28
C ASN A 385 13.50 9.30 -19.94
N SER A 386 13.47 10.63 -20.03
CA SER A 386 13.50 11.53 -18.87
C SER A 386 12.17 11.61 -18.13
N SER A 387 11.09 11.05 -18.70
CA SER A 387 9.76 11.03 -18.09
C SER A 387 9.58 9.90 -17.07
N ILE A 388 10.58 9.02 -16.92
CA ILE A 388 10.58 7.94 -15.95
C ILE A 388 11.53 8.32 -14.81
N ALA A 389 10.99 8.38 -13.59
CA ALA A 389 11.70 8.72 -12.37
C ALA A 389 12.84 7.73 -12.09
N VAL A 390 13.89 8.21 -11.43
CA VAL A 390 15.06 7.38 -11.10
C VAL A 390 14.69 6.23 -10.15
N GLU A 391 13.74 6.46 -9.25
CA GLU A 391 13.16 5.45 -8.36
C GLU A 391 12.45 4.36 -9.17
N THR A 392 11.62 4.74 -10.16
CA THR A 392 10.93 3.80 -11.04
C THR A 392 11.92 2.93 -11.83
N LYS A 393 13.00 3.52 -12.36
CA LYS A 393 14.06 2.76 -13.05
C LYS A 393 14.76 1.77 -12.12
N ALA A 394 15.07 2.18 -10.90
CA ALA A 394 15.66 1.31 -9.87
C ALA A 394 14.73 0.14 -9.54
N ILE A 395 13.42 0.41 -9.39
CA ILE A 395 12.41 -0.62 -9.13
C ILE A 395 12.33 -1.59 -10.31
N ILE A 396 12.22 -1.13 -11.55
CA ILE A 396 12.15 -1.99 -12.75
C ILE A 396 13.39 -2.89 -12.84
N SER A 397 14.59 -2.33 -12.62
CA SER A 397 15.83 -3.11 -12.59
C SER A 397 15.79 -4.20 -11.52
N TRP A 398 15.31 -3.85 -10.32
CA TRP A 398 15.13 -4.79 -9.23
C TRP A 398 14.11 -5.89 -9.56
N MET A 399 12.96 -5.55 -10.13
CA MET A 399 11.94 -6.53 -10.55
C MET A 399 12.49 -7.57 -11.53
N LYS A 400 13.44 -7.18 -12.39
CA LYS A 400 14.08 -8.06 -13.39
C LYS A 400 15.21 -8.91 -12.82
N SER A 401 15.83 -8.46 -11.73
CA SER A 401 17.01 -9.11 -11.14
C SER A 401 16.68 -10.35 -10.30
N HIS A 402 15.42 -10.53 -9.93
CA HIS A 402 14.94 -11.52 -8.99
C HIS A 402 13.70 -12.23 -9.56
N PRO A 403 13.57 -13.56 -9.44
CA PRO A 403 12.42 -14.31 -9.95
C PRO A 403 11.20 -14.18 -9.03
N PHE A 404 10.72 -12.96 -8.80
CA PHE A 404 9.55 -12.71 -7.95
C PHE A 404 8.31 -13.45 -8.46
N VAL A 405 7.64 -14.12 -7.54
CA VAL A 405 6.44 -14.94 -7.79
C VAL A 405 5.17 -14.20 -7.36
N LEU A 406 5.23 -13.56 -6.19
CA LEU A 406 4.12 -12.83 -5.59
C LEU A 406 4.63 -11.49 -5.05
N GLY A 407 3.79 -10.47 -5.14
CA GLY A 407 4.08 -9.12 -4.69
C GLY A 407 2.88 -8.46 -4.03
N VAL A 408 3.14 -7.56 -3.10
CA VAL A 408 2.15 -6.60 -2.60
C VAL A 408 2.79 -5.25 -2.38
N ASN A 409 2.07 -4.18 -2.71
CA ASN A 409 2.40 -2.82 -2.31
C ASN A 409 1.35 -2.27 -1.36
N PHE A 410 1.83 -1.69 -0.26
CA PHE A 410 1.01 -1.03 0.74
C PHE A 410 0.86 0.46 0.41
N GLN A 411 -0.39 0.89 0.36
CA GLN A 411 -0.82 2.27 0.10
C GLN A 411 -1.79 2.74 1.21
N GLY A 412 -2.10 4.03 1.18
CA GLY A 412 -3.01 4.69 2.13
C GLY A 412 -4.09 5.53 1.42
N GLY A 413 -5.05 6.02 2.19
CA GLY A 413 -6.15 6.85 1.69
C GLY A 413 -7.43 6.07 1.35
N GLU A 414 -7.45 4.75 1.56
CA GLU A 414 -8.67 3.92 1.53
C GLU A 414 -8.45 2.68 2.40
N SER A 415 -9.51 1.89 2.60
CA SER A 415 -9.43 0.59 3.29
C SER A 415 -9.98 -0.52 2.40
N LEU A 416 -9.16 -1.05 1.48
CA LEU A 416 -9.53 -2.12 0.54
C LEU A 416 -8.31 -2.78 -0.10
N VAL A 417 -8.51 -3.93 -0.77
CA VAL A 417 -7.49 -4.55 -1.64
C VAL A 417 -7.88 -4.39 -3.10
N ALA A 418 -7.01 -3.75 -3.88
CA ALA A 418 -7.16 -3.58 -5.31
C ALA A 418 -6.31 -4.60 -6.07
N TYR A 419 -6.89 -5.19 -7.12
CA TYR A 419 -6.20 -6.18 -7.96
C TYR A 419 -6.29 -5.82 -9.46
N PRO A 420 -5.30 -6.26 -10.27
CA PRO A 420 -5.23 -5.98 -11.72
C PRO A 420 -6.44 -6.45 -12.55
N TYR A 421 -6.67 -5.89 -13.74
CA TYR A 421 -5.93 -4.76 -14.32
C TYR A 421 -6.27 -3.43 -13.64
N ASP A 422 -5.29 -2.54 -13.66
CA ASP A 422 -5.42 -1.16 -13.22
C ASP A 422 -5.84 -0.23 -14.37
N ASN A 423 -5.42 -0.52 -15.60
CA ASN A 423 -5.76 0.26 -16.80
C ASN A 423 -7.15 -0.10 -17.35
N LEU A 424 -7.86 0.90 -17.91
CA LEU A 424 -9.15 0.74 -18.57
C LEU A 424 -9.06 1.09 -20.06
N ARG A 425 -9.52 0.16 -20.92
CA ARG A 425 -9.59 0.37 -22.37
C ARG A 425 -10.95 0.91 -22.78
N LEU A 426 -11.02 2.15 -23.29
CA LEU A 426 -12.27 2.81 -23.67
C LEU A 426 -12.78 2.52 -25.10
N ASN A 427 -12.07 1.69 -25.89
CA ASN A 427 -12.34 1.53 -27.31
C ASN A 427 -13.02 0.18 -27.65
N LYS A 428 -14.32 0.06 -27.36
CA LYS A 428 -15.33 -0.77 -28.06
C LYS A 428 -16.72 -0.37 -27.53
N PRO A 429 -17.75 -0.17 -28.39
CA PRO A 429 -19.07 0.19 -27.89
C PRO A 429 -19.69 -1.00 -27.16
N ALA A 430 -20.14 -0.76 -25.93
CA ALA A 430 -21.12 -1.53 -25.16
C ALA A 430 -20.72 -2.91 -24.57
N GLU A 431 -19.64 -2.98 -23.78
CA GLU A 431 -19.66 -3.85 -22.59
C GLU A 431 -19.17 -3.00 -21.40
N ASN A 432 -20.07 -2.69 -20.46
CA ASN A 432 -19.82 -1.86 -19.27
C ASN A 432 -18.89 -2.53 -18.23
N GLU A 433 -18.08 -3.51 -18.61
CA GLU A 433 -17.18 -4.23 -17.70
C GLU A 433 -15.72 -4.11 -18.16
N PRO A 434 -14.78 -3.82 -17.25
CA PRO A 434 -13.36 -3.73 -17.57
C PRO A 434 -12.81 -5.08 -18.03
N ARG A 435 -11.75 -5.04 -18.83
CA ARG A 435 -11.00 -6.27 -19.17
C ARG A 435 -10.39 -6.83 -17.89
N VAL A 436 -10.60 -8.13 -17.68
CA VAL A 436 -10.02 -8.88 -16.57
C VAL A 436 -8.71 -9.54 -16.99
N THR A 437 -7.87 -9.86 -16.01
CA THR A 437 -6.65 -10.64 -16.25
C THR A 437 -7.01 -12.10 -16.59
N ALA A 438 -6.07 -12.81 -17.23
CA ALA A 438 -6.25 -14.24 -17.45
C ALA A 438 -6.28 -15.03 -16.11
N ASP A 439 -5.64 -14.49 -15.07
CA ASP A 439 -5.56 -15.02 -13.72
C ASP A 439 -6.58 -14.41 -12.73
N GLU A 440 -7.68 -13.81 -13.23
CA GLU A 440 -8.70 -13.12 -12.43
C GLU A 440 -9.16 -13.93 -11.21
N SER A 441 -9.44 -15.23 -11.40
CA SER A 441 -9.91 -16.09 -10.31
C SER A 441 -8.89 -16.23 -9.18
N PHE A 442 -7.60 -16.18 -9.50
CA PHE A 442 -6.54 -16.28 -8.51
C PHE A 442 -6.24 -14.92 -7.86
N PHE A 443 -6.25 -13.82 -8.64
CA PHE A 443 -6.15 -12.47 -8.07
C PHE A 443 -7.26 -12.18 -7.06
N ARG A 444 -8.50 -12.58 -7.36
CA ARG A 444 -9.63 -12.45 -6.42
C ARG A 444 -9.41 -13.27 -5.15
N TRP A 445 -8.86 -14.49 -5.27
CA TRP A 445 -8.50 -15.31 -4.11
C TRP A 445 -7.44 -14.64 -3.25
N LEU A 446 -6.35 -14.16 -3.85
CA LEU A 446 -5.29 -13.43 -3.14
C LEU A 446 -5.83 -12.20 -2.41
N ALA A 447 -6.66 -11.40 -3.10
CA ALA A 447 -7.24 -10.20 -2.52
C ALA A 447 -8.16 -10.53 -1.34
N ILE A 448 -9.02 -11.54 -1.47
CA ILE A 448 -9.90 -12.00 -0.37
C ILE A 448 -9.08 -12.56 0.79
N SER A 449 -7.98 -13.28 0.51
CA SER A 449 -7.10 -13.83 1.55
C SER A 449 -6.55 -12.74 2.46
N TYR A 450 -6.19 -11.58 1.92
CA TYR A 450 -5.76 -10.42 2.72
C TYR A 450 -6.97 -9.73 3.36
N ALA A 451 -7.99 -9.35 2.58
CA ALA A 451 -9.10 -8.55 3.08
C ALA A 451 -9.88 -9.25 4.21
N SER A 452 -10.12 -10.56 4.09
CA SER A 452 -10.89 -11.33 5.08
C SER A 452 -10.13 -11.64 6.37
N THR A 453 -8.81 -11.53 6.37
CA THR A 453 -7.96 -11.69 7.56
C THR A 453 -7.61 -10.35 8.21
N HIS A 454 -7.80 -9.24 7.49
CA HIS A 454 -7.76 -7.89 8.06
C HIS A 454 -8.97 -7.64 8.96
N LEU A 455 -8.74 -7.09 10.15
CA LEU A 455 -9.79 -6.98 11.17
C LEU A 455 -11.00 -6.13 10.77
N THR A 456 -10.81 -5.10 9.93
CA THR A 456 -11.87 -4.14 9.61
C THR A 456 -12.23 -4.03 8.13
N MET A 457 -11.49 -4.68 7.22
CA MET A 457 -11.61 -4.39 5.78
C MET A 457 -12.86 -5.00 5.14
N THR A 458 -13.42 -6.04 5.75
CA THR A 458 -14.69 -6.69 5.34
C THR A 458 -15.91 -6.18 6.11
N HIS A 459 -15.77 -5.17 6.97
CA HIS A 459 -16.91 -4.65 7.73
C HIS A 459 -17.93 -3.94 6.82
N ASN A 460 -19.19 -4.37 6.90
CA ASN A 460 -20.29 -3.89 6.05
C ASN A 460 -20.74 -2.45 6.33
N HIS A 461 -20.29 -1.87 7.45
CA HIS A 461 -20.80 -0.60 7.98
C HIS A 461 -20.03 0.62 7.49
N HIS A 462 -18.81 0.44 6.97
CA HIS A 462 -18.00 1.54 6.43
C HIS A 462 -17.92 1.39 4.91
N GLY A 463 -18.42 2.40 4.19
CA GLY A 463 -18.17 2.55 2.76
C GLY A 463 -16.72 2.97 2.49
N SER A 464 -16.44 3.43 1.27
CA SER A 464 -15.18 4.10 0.95
C SER A 464 -14.94 5.29 1.89
N CYS A 465 -13.68 5.58 2.23
CA CYS A 465 -13.32 6.70 3.12
C CYS A 465 -13.82 8.03 2.54
N HIS A 466 -13.77 8.16 1.22
CA HIS A 466 -14.15 9.40 0.53
C HIS A 466 -15.54 9.38 -0.12
N GLY A 467 -16.30 8.29 -0.05
CA GLY A 467 -17.57 8.20 -0.78
C GLY A 467 -18.36 6.94 -0.47
N ASP A 468 -19.41 6.71 -1.25
CA ASP A 468 -20.33 5.61 -0.95
C ASP A 468 -20.00 4.35 -1.78
N THR A 469 -18.81 4.29 -2.38
CA THR A 469 -18.37 3.14 -3.19
C THR A 469 -18.34 1.90 -2.31
N ARG A 470 -19.36 1.04 -2.47
CA ARG A 470 -19.44 -0.21 -1.73
C ARG A 470 -18.61 -1.26 -2.46
N THR A 471 -17.57 -1.79 -1.82
CA THR A 471 -16.80 -2.97 -2.26
C THR A 471 -17.61 -4.28 -2.18
N GLY A 472 -18.95 -4.18 -2.21
CA GLY A 472 -19.85 -5.31 -2.05
C GLY A 472 -19.64 -6.09 -0.75
N ALA A 473 -19.16 -5.44 0.33
CA ALA A 473 -18.85 -6.05 1.62
C ALA A 473 -17.69 -7.09 1.62
N LEU A 474 -16.92 -7.20 0.53
CA LEU A 474 -15.79 -8.14 0.44
C LEU A 474 -14.44 -7.48 0.73
N GLY A 475 -14.37 -6.15 0.79
CA GLY A 475 -13.11 -5.43 0.99
C GLY A 475 -12.15 -5.50 -0.20
N ILE A 476 -12.61 -5.97 -1.38
CA ILE A 476 -11.80 -6.12 -2.59
C ILE A 476 -12.43 -5.39 -3.77
N ILE A 477 -11.60 -4.96 -4.72
CA ILE A 477 -12.07 -4.31 -5.95
C ILE A 477 -11.09 -4.51 -7.11
N ASN A 478 -11.60 -4.68 -8.34
CA ASN A 478 -10.77 -4.54 -9.52
C ASN A 478 -10.39 -3.06 -9.68
N ARG A 479 -9.11 -2.76 -9.89
CA ARG A 479 -8.63 -1.37 -9.87
C ARG A 479 -9.17 -0.54 -11.03
N ALA A 480 -9.21 -1.08 -12.25
CA ALA A 480 -9.79 -0.40 -13.41
C ALA A 480 -11.28 -0.06 -13.23
N LYS A 481 -12.04 -0.88 -12.49
CA LYS A 481 -13.45 -0.60 -12.14
C LYS A 481 -13.62 0.54 -11.15
N TRP A 482 -12.62 0.77 -10.30
CA TRP A 482 -12.70 1.75 -9.21
C TRP A 482 -12.15 3.12 -9.61
N ARG A 483 -10.87 3.16 -9.98
CA ARG A 483 -10.13 4.37 -10.38
C ARG A 483 -9.05 3.92 -11.37
N PRO A 484 -9.36 3.93 -12.68
CA PRO A 484 -8.45 3.40 -13.67
C PRO A 484 -7.19 4.24 -13.77
N ILE A 485 -6.05 3.56 -13.91
CA ILE A 485 -4.72 4.14 -13.95
C ILE A 485 -3.93 3.50 -15.08
N THR A 486 -3.21 4.31 -15.84
CA THR A 486 -2.28 3.86 -16.88
C THR A 486 -0.86 3.86 -16.32
N GLY A 487 -0.02 2.92 -16.77
CA GLY A 487 1.39 2.86 -16.34
C GLY A 487 1.55 2.43 -14.90
N SER A 488 0.69 1.52 -14.42
CA SER A 488 0.72 1.09 -13.03
C SER A 488 1.84 0.09 -12.74
N MET A 489 2.37 0.11 -11.51
CA MET A 489 3.34 -0.88 -11.06
C MET A 489 2.80 -2.32 -11.12
N ASN A 490 1.53 -2.53 -10.75
CA ASN A 490 0.93 -3.87 -10.72
C ASN A 490 0.80 -4.46 -12.12
N ASP A 491 0.26 -3.67 -13.05
CA ASP A 491 0.08 -4.11 -14.44
C ASP A 491 1.44 -4.36 -15.09
N PHE A 492 2.44 -3.52 -14.80
CA PHE A 492 3.82 -3.77 -15.23
C PHE A 492 4.37 -5.08 -14.65
N SER A 493 4.18 -5.34 -13.36
CA SER A 493 4.62 -6.58 -12.70
C SER A 493 4.04 -7.80 -13.39
N TYR A 494 2.72 -7.81 -13.61
CA TYR A 494 2.01 -8.93 -14.24
C TYR A 494 2.39 -9.11 -15.72
N LEU A 495 2.55 -8.01 -16.46
CA LEU A 495 2.78 -8.07 -17.91
C LEU A 495 4.25 -8.30 -18.27
N HIS A 496 5.20 -7.82 -17.47
CA HIS A 496 6.64 -7.91 -17.78
C HIS A 496 7.38 -9.02 -17.05
N THR A 497 6.88 -9.48 -15.90
CA THR A 497 7.56 -10.47 -15.05
C THR A 497 6.66 -11.68 -14.79
N ASN A 498 7.08 -12.61 -13.92
CA ASN A 498 6.23 -13.69 -13.42
C ASN A 498 5.40 -13.27 -12.18
N CYS A 499 5.65 -12.09 -11.63
CA CYS A 499 5.15 -11.68 -10.32
C CYS A 499 3.70 -11.19 -10.40
N LEU A 500 2.80 -11.88 -9.68
CA LEU A 500 1.44 -11.40 -9.45
C LEU A 500 1.46 -10.38 -8.31
N GLU A 501 1.00 -9.15 -8.56
CA GLU A 501 1.06 -8.07 -7.56
C GLU A 501 -0.31 -7.47 -7.22
N LEU A 502 -0.51 -7.19 -5.93
CA LEU A 502 -1.69 -6.52 -5.39
C LEU A 502 -1.35 -5.15 -4.80
N SER A 503 -2.34 -4.24 -4.77
CA SER A 503 -2.28 -3.02 -3.98
C SER A 503 -3.21 -3.12 -2.77
N VAL A 504 -2.67 -2.97 -1.57
CA VAL A 504 -3.44 -2.99 -0.32
C VAL A 504 -3.49 -1.58 0.26
N PHE A 505 -4.69 -1.03 0.39
CA PHE A 505 -4.95 0.25 1.04
C PHE A 505 -5.29 0.01 2.50
N LEU A 506 -4.40 0.45 3.40
CA LEU A 506 -4.41 0.05 4.81
C LEU A 506 -5.39 0.85 5.68
N GLY A 507 -5.73 2.07 5.27
CA GLY A 507 -6.60 2.96 6.03
C GLY A 507 -6.87 4.29 5.35
N CYS A 508 -7.88 5.00 5.85
CA CYS A 508 -8.34 6.29 5.33
C CYS A 508 -7.33 7.42 5.54
N ASP A 509 -6.74 7.47 6.72
CA ASP A 509 -5.67 8.40 7.05
C ASP A 509 -4.37 7.88 6.44
N LYS A 510 -3.76 8.69 5.57
CA LYS A 510 -2.49 8.33 4.92
C LYS A 510 -1.33 8.35 5.91
N PHE A 511 -1.39 9.24 6.90
CA PHE A 511 -0.34 9.46 7.89
C PHE A 511 -0.95 9.63 9.28
N PRO A 512 -1.55 8.57 9.85
CA PRO A 512 -2.25 8.66 11.13
C PRO A 512 -1.29 9.00 12.26
N HIS A 513 -1.80 9.55 13.35
CA HIS A 513 -0.94 9.83 14.50
C HIS A 513 -0.29 8.56 15.06
N GLN A 514 0.95 8.67 15.56
CA GLN A 514 1.75 7.52 16.01
C GLN A 514 1.05 6.62 17.05
N SER A 515 0.12 7.16 17.83
CA SER A 515 -0.67 6.38 18.81
C SER A 515 -1.55 5.31 18.16
N GLU A 516 -1.85 5.42 16.87
CA GLU A 516 -2.66 4.45 16.12
C GLU A 516 -1.85 3.28 15.58
N LEU A 517 -0.51 3.37 15.51
CA LEU A 517 0.34 2.36 14.87
C LEU A 517 0.21 0.96 15.49
N ALA A 518 0.03 0.86 16.81
CA ALA A 518 -0.18 -0.42 17.48
C ALA A 518 -1.50 -1.08 17.04
N HIS A 519 -2.53 -0.26 16.83
CA HIS A 519 -3.82 -0.75 16.35
C HIS A 519 -3.75 -1.15 14.87
N GLU A 520 -3.06 -0.36 14.04
CA GLU A 520 -2.82 -0.69 12.63
C GLU A 520 -2.03 -2.00 12.46
N TRP A 521 -1.05 -2.23 13.33
CA TRP A 521 -0.31 -3.50 13.38
C TRP A 521 -1.24 -4.67 13.69
N GLU A 522 -2.09 -4.56 14.72
CA GLU A 522 -2.99 -5.67 15.07
C GLU A 522 -4.03 -5.92 13.97
N LYS A 523 -4.48 -4.89 13.24
CA LYS A 523 -5.35 -5.04 12.07
C LYS A 523 -4.69 -5.83 10.94
N ASN A 524 -3.39 -5.65 10.73
CA ASN A 524 -2.67 -6.11 9.53
C ASN A 524 -1.76 -7.32 9.74
N ARG A 525 -1.28 -7.60 10.96
CA ARG A 525 -0.29 -8.65 11.24
C ARG A 525 -0.70 -9.99 10.62
N GLU A 526 -1.89 -10.47 10.96
CA GLU A 526 -2.36 -11.77 10.47
C GLU A 526 -2.60 -11.77 8.96
N ALA A 527 -3.04 -10.64 8.39
CA ALA A 527 -3.26 -10.51 6.95
C ALA A 527 -1.96 -10.55 6.16
N MET A 528 -0.92 -9.85 6.62
CA MET A 528 0.42 -9.91 6.02
C MET A 528 0.99 -11.33 6.10
N LEU A 529 0.97 -11.98 7.26
CA LEU A 529 1.47 -13.35 7.42
C LEU A 529 0.74 -14.33 6.50
N THR A 530 -0.59 -14.24 6.44
CA THR A 530 -1.44 -15.11 5.60
C THR A 530 -1.21 -14.87 4.11
N PHE A 531 -0.97 -13.61 3.71
CA PHE A 531 -0.63 -13.27 2.33
C PHE A 531 0.71 -13.88 1.92
N MET A 532 1.75 -13.79 2.78
CA MET A 532 3.05 -14.41 2.51
C MET A 532 2.92 -15.92 2.29
N GLU A 533 2.04 -16.61 3.04
CA GLU A 533 1.79 -18.04 2.86
C GLU A 533 1.20 -18.39 1.48
N GLN A 534 0.54 -17.45 0.79
CA GLN A 534 -0.06 -17.70 -0.52
C GLN A 534 0.97 -17.93 -1.64
N VAL A 535 2.21 -17.47 -1.49
CA VAL A 535 3.27 -17.68 -2.51
C VAL A 535 3.57 -19.17 -2.72
N ASN A 536 3.28 -19.99 -1.71
CA ASN A 536 3.45 -21.43 -1.75
C ASN A 536 2.20 -22.16 -2.28
N ARG A 537 1.30 -21.53 -3.06
CA ARG A 537 0.16 -22.21 -3.71
C ARG A 537 0.43 -22.56 -5.17
N GLY A 538 -0.43 -23.39 -5.75
CA GLY A 538 -0.37 -23.77 -7.15
C GLY A 538 0.63 -24.90 -7.41
N ILE A 539 1.43 -24.76 -8.45
CA ILE A 539 2.46 -25.74 -8.83
C ILE A 539 3.84 -25.09 -8.85
N LYS A 540 4.86 -25.87 -8.55
CA LYS A 540 6.26 -25.49 -8.75
C LYS A 540 7.06 -26.66 -9.28
N GLY A 541 8.18 -26.40 -9.94
CA GLY A 541 9.03 -27.48 -10.43
C GLY A 541 10.26 -26.97 -11.14
N ILE A 542 11.02 -27.91 -11.70
CA ILE A 542 12.25 -27.59 -12.43
C ILE A 542 12.12 -28.15 -13.85
N VAL A 543 12.52 -27.35 -14.84
CA VAL A 543 12.69 -27.75 -16.23
C VAL A 543 14.16 -28.06 -16.48
N LYS A 544 14.44 -29.29 -16.89
CA LYS A 544 15.80 -29.79 -17.14
C LYS A 544 15.87 -30.49 -18.49
N ASP A 545 17.07 -30.65 -19.03
CA ASP A 545 17.34 -31.53 -20.17
C ASP A 545 17.52 -32.99 -19.73
N GLU A 546 17.62 -33.90 -20.71
CA GLU A 546 17.85 -35.33 -20.46
C GLU A 546 19.18 -35.63 -19.74
N GLN A 547 20.12 -34.68 -19.72
CA GLN A 547 21.40 -34.77 -19.02
C GLN A 547 21.31 -34.22 -17.58
N GLY A 548 20.15 -33.68 -17.19
CA GLY A 548 19.90 -33.10 -15.87
C GLY A 548 20.30 -31.63 -15.73
N ASN A 549 20.72 -30.97 -16.80
CA ASN A 549 21.05 -29.54 -16.77
C ASN A 549 19.76 -28.70 -16.71
N PRO A 550 19.71 -27.64 -15.90
CA PRO A 550 18.56 -26.75 -15.86
C PRO A 550 18.40 -25.97 -17.17
N ILE A 551 17.16 -25.73 -17.57
CA ILE A 551 16.81 -24.93 -18.75
C ILE A 551 16.19 -23.63 -18.27
N ALA A 552 16.94 -22.54 -18.38
CA ALA A 552 16.46 -21.19 -18.09
C ALA A 552 15.55 -20.65 -19.21
N ASN A 553 14.65 -19.72 -18.87
CA ASN A 553 13.73 -19.06 -19.81
C ASN A 553 12.82 -20.03 -20.60
N ALA A 554 12.64 -21.26 -20.13
CA ALA A 554 11.59 -22.14 -20.62
C ALA A 554 10.21 -21.58 -20.24
N THR A 555 9.30 -21.53 -21.21
CA THR A 555 7.91 -21.10 -21.04
C THR A 555 7.06 -22.23 -20.48
N ILE A 556 6.31 -21.95 -19.42
CA ILE A 556 5.29 -22.83 -18.85
C ILE A 556 3.91 -22.24 -19.14
N SER A 557 3.14 -22.94 -19.97
CA SER A 557 1.77 -22.55 -20.34
C SER A 557 0.74 -23.48 -19.71
N VAL A 558 -0.35 -22.93 -19.19
CA VAL A 558 -1.46 -23.68 -18.59
C VAL A 558 -2.67 -23.62 -19.51
N GLU A 559 -3.25 -24.76 -19.88
CA GLU A 559 -4.44 -24.79 -20.72
C GLU A 559 -5.60 -24.03 -20.06
N GLY A 560 -6.23 -23.13 -20.81
CA GLY A 560 -7.34 -22.30 -20.34
C GLY A 560 -6.93 -20.97 -19.69
N ILE A 561 -5.64 -20.74 -19.43
CA ILE A 561 -5.14 -19.47 -18.87
C ILE A 561 -4.18 -18.82 -19.87
N ASN A 562 -4.61 -17.72 -20.49
CA ASN A 562 -3.83 -17.00 -21.50
C ASN A 562 -2.80 -16.05 -20.87
N HIS A 563 -1.95 -16.58 -20.00
CA HIS A 563 -0.82 -15.88 -19.41
C HIS A 563 0.23 -16.90 -18.98
N ASP A 564 1.29 -17.04 -19.77
CA ASP A 564 2.36 -18.02 -19.49
C ASP A 564 3.38 -17.43 -18.50
N ILE A 565 4.26 -18.28 -17.96
CA ILE A 565 5.39 -17.87 -17.11
C ILE A 565 6.70 -18.42 -17.65
N THR A 566 7.82 -17.94 -17.13
CA THR A 566 9.17 -18.42 -17.47
C THR A 566 9.86 -19.06 -16.28
N THR A 567 10.81 -19.95 -16.57
CA THR A 567 11.75 -20.49 -15.56
C THR A 567 12.87 -19.49 -15.26
N ALA A 568 13.30 -19.48 -14.00
CA ALA A 568 14.45 -18.72 -13.53
C ALA A 568 15.78 -19.29 -14.10
N PRO A 569 16.94 -18.64 -13.88
CA PRO A 569 18.24 -19.13 -14.36
C PRO A 569 18.59 -20.55 -13.93
N THR A 570 18.08 -20.98 -12.77
CA THR A 570 18.22 -22.33 -12.21
C THR A 570 17.20 -23.35 -12.74
N GLY A 571 16.37 -22.95 -13.71
CA GLY A 571 15.38 -23.79 -14.39
C GLY A 571 14.12 -24.07 -13.56
N ASP A 572 14.04 -23.57 -12.34
CA ASP A 572 12.87 -23.62 -11.47
C ASP A 572 11.81 -22.58 -11.86
N TYR A 573 10.56 -22.91 -11.56
CA TYR A 573 9.41 -22.05 -11.81
C TYR A 573 8.34 -22.24 -10.73
N TRP A 574 7.48 -21.23 -10.60
CA TRP A 574 6.31 -21.26 -9.73
C TRP A 574 5.11 -20.71 -10.50
N ARG A 575 4.04 -21.49 -10.58
CA ARG A 575 2.77 -21.08 -11.19
C ARG A 575 1.68 -21.13 -10.15
N LEU A 576 1.28 -19.96 -9.69
CA LEU A 576 0.20 -19.80 -8.73
C LEU A 576 -1.15 -20.14 -9.39
N LEU A 577 -1.90 -21.05 -8.78
CA LEU A 577 -3.16 -21.58 -9.30
C LEU A 577 -4.09 -21.93 -8.14
N ASN A 578 -5.40 -21.84 -8.40
CA ASN A 578 -6.42 -22.39 -7.50
C ASN A 578 -6.41 -23.93 -7.53
N PRO A 579 -7.01 -24.62 -6.54
CA PRO A 579 -7.13 -26.07 -6.56
C PRO A 579 -7.85 -26.57 -7.83
N GLY A 580 -7.29 -27.59 -8.47
CA GLY A 580 -7.80 -28.09 -9.75
C GLY A 580 -6.80 -28.98 -10.51
N GLU A 581 -7.26 -29.54 -11.62
CA GLU A 581 -6.43 -30.33 -12.55
C GLU A 581 -6.12 -29.50 -13.79
N TYR A 582 -4.84 -29.43 -14.15
CA TYR A 582 -4.35 -28.53 -15.21
C TYR A 582 -3.45 -29.29 -16.20
N GLN A 583 -3.72 -29.13 -17.49
CA GLN A 583 -2.77 -29.53 -18.52
C GLN A 583 -1.71 -28.43 -18.68
N VAL A 584 -0.48 -28.75 -18.33
CA VAL A 584 0.63 -27.82 -18.31
C VAL A 584 1.66 -28.24 -19.35
N THR A 585 2.07 -27.28 -20.18
CA THR A 585 3.04 -27.50 -21.25
C THR A 585 4.30 -26.68 -21.00
N ALA A 586 5.45 -27.34 -21.00
CA ALA A 586 6.76 -26.70 -21.01
C ALA A 586 7.31 -26.59 -22.44
N ARG A 587 7.80 -25.41 -22.80
CA ARG A 587 8.40 -25.11 -24.11
C ARG A 587 9.72 -24.36 -23.91
N ALA A 588 10.73 -24.71 -24.69
CA ALA A 588 12.02 -24.02 -24.68
C ALA A 588 12.62 -24.10 -26.08
N GLU A 589 13.36 -23.06 -26.48
CA GLU A 589 14.04 -23.04 -27.77
C GLU A 589 15.06 -24.19 -27.85
N GLY A 590 15.07 -24.92 -28.98
CA GLY A 590 15.95 -26.08 -29.16
C GLY A 590 15.47 -27.38 -28.51
N PHE A 591 14.30 -27.39 -27.85
CA PHE A 591 13.72 -28.57 -27.22
C PHE A 591 12.34 -28.94 -27.78
N SER A 592 11.97 -30.21 -27.65
CA SER A 592 10.61 -30.68 -27.96
C SER A 592 9.68 -30.34 -26.80
N SER A 593 8.55 -29.70 -27.09
CA SER A 593 7.57 -29.33 -26.07
C SER A 593 6.99 -30.56 -25.37
N MET A 594 6.78 -30.47 -24.05
CA MET A 594 6.22 -31.56 -23.25
C MET A 594 4.97 -31.07 -22.51
N THR A 595 3.89 -31.83 -22.59
CA THR A 595 2.64 -31.58 -21.87
C THR A 595 2.43 -32.64 -20.81
N LYS A 596 2.01 -32.23 -19.61
CA LYS A 596 1.75 -33.10 -18.48
C LYS A 596 0.51 -32.60 -17.71
N LEU A 597 -0.22 -33.53 -17.12
CA LEU A 597 -1.26 -33.20 -16.14
C LEU A 597 -0.61 -32.90 -14.78
N CYS A 598 -0.79 -31.69 -14.28
CA CYS A 598 -0.41 -31.27 -12.93
C CYS A 598 -1.68 -31.06 -12.10
N VAL A 599 -1.67 -31.49 -10.83
CA VAL A 599 -2.81 -31.35 -9.92
C VAL A 599 -2.45 -30.37 -8.82
N VAL A 600 -3.34 -29.45 -8.49
CA VAL A 600 -3.20 -28.52 -7.36
C VAL A 600 -4.16 -28.96 -6.27
N GLY A 601 -3.62 -29.35 -5.12
CA GLY A 601 -4.40 -29.77 -3.95
C GLY A 601 -5.03 -28.60 -3.18
N TYR A 602 -5.89 -28.94 -2.21
CA TYR A 602 -6.44 -27.99 -1.24
C TYR A 602 -5.49 -27.72 -0.06
N GLU A 603 -4.51 -28.62 0.15
CA GLU A 603 -3.53 -28.50 1.22
C GLU A 603 -2.58 -27.31 0.99
N PRO A 604 -2.08 -26.68 2.06
CA PRO A 604 -1.05 -25.65 1.95
C PRO A 604 0.23 -26.22 1.32
N GLY A 605 0.74 -25.55 0.28
CA GLY A 605 1.98 -25.95 -0.38
C GLY A 605 1.83 -26.17 -1.90
N ALA A 606 2.89 -25.85 -2.64
CA ALA A 606 2.88 -25.93 -4.09
C ALA A 606 3.13 -27.38 -4.52
N THR A 607 2.31 -27.89 -5.43
CA THR A 607 2.47 -29.26 -5.91
C THR A 607 3.62 -29.35 -6.90
N ALA A 608 4.49 -30.36 -6.74
CA ALA A 608 5.64 -30.55 -7.61
C ALA A 608 5.21 -30.99 -9.02
N CYS A 609 5.56 -30.20 -10.03
CA CYS A 609 5.40 -30.55 -11.44
C CYS A 609 6.67 -30.21 -12.24
N SER A 610 7.58 -31.16 -12.40
CA SER A 610 8.84 -30.95 -13.12
C SER A 610 8.80 -31.55 -14.54
N PHE A 611 9.63 -30.99 -15.43
CA PHE A 611 9.71 -31.39 -16.84
C PHE A 611 11.14 -31.78 -17.21
N ASN A 612 11.28 -32.88 -17.95
CA ASN A 612 12.56 -33.31 -18.53
C ASN A 612 12.45 -33.25 -20.06
N MET A 613 13.11 -32.29 -20.69
CA MET A 613 12.93 -31.95 -22.10
C MET A 613 13.97 -32.62 -23.01
N ALA A 614 13.49 -33.28 -24.06
CA ALA A 614 14.35 -33.84 -25.10
C ALA A 614 14.74 -32.77 -26.12
N LYS A 615 15.99 -32.78 -26.59
CA LYS A 615 16.44 -31.85 -27.65
C LYS A 615 15.63 -32.05 -28.93
N SER A 616 15.33 -30.94 -29.58
CA SER A 616 14.57 -30.93 -30.83
C SER A 616 15.47 -31.36 -32.00
N ASN A 617 14.95 -32.24 -32.86
CA ASN A 617 15.62 -32.61 -34.11
C ASN A 617 15.64 -31.45 -35.13
N TRP A 618 14.91 -30.36 -34.89
CA TRP A 618 14.84 -29.21 -35.78
C TRP A 618 16.16 -28.45 -35.92
N ASP A 619 17.03 -28.42 -34.90
CA ASP A 619 18.35 -27.77 -35.01
C ASP A 619 19.31 -28.56 -35.91
N ARG A 620 19.25 -29.90 -35.87
CA ARG A 620 19.94 -30.75 -36.87
C ARG A 620 19.44 -30.46 -38.29
N ILE A 621 18.14 -30.22 -38.47
CA ILE A 621 17.55 -29.94 -39.78
C ILE A 621 17.92 -28.53 -40.27
N LYS A 622 17.96 -27.51 -39.40
CA LYS A 622 18.45 -26.16 -39.73
C LYS A 622 19.93 -26.18 -40.15
N GLN A 623 20.79 -26.91 -39.42
CA GLN A 623 22.21 -27.06 -39.78
C GLN A 623 22.43 -27.83 -41.09
N VAL A 624 21.58 -28.81 -41.41
CA VAL A 624 21.65 -29.53 -42.70
C VAL A 624 21.16 -28.67 -43.86
N ARG A 625 20.18 -27.77 -43.66
CA ARG A 625 19.73 -26.80 -44.67
C ARG A 625 20.76 -25.71 -45.03
N ILE A 626 21.73 -25.43 -44.16
CA ILE A 626 22.74 -24.38 -44.35
C ILE A 626 24.03 -24.93 -45.02
N LYS A 627 24.16 -26.25 -45.24
CA LYS A 627 25.29 -26.78 -46.03
C LYS A 627 25.01 -26.56 -47.53
N PRO A 628 25.81 -25.76 -48.26
CA PRO A 628 25.71 -25.71 -49.72
C PRO A 628 26.14 -27.06 -50.29
N SER A 629 25.30 -27.63 -51.14
CA SER A 629 25.66 -28.77 -51.99
C SER A 629 26.88 -28.40 -52.84
N TRP A 630 27.95 -29.19 -52.72
CA TRP A 630 29.14 -29.09 -53.57
C TRP A 630 28.73 -29.26 -55.05
N PRO A 631 29.31 -28.49 -56.00
CA PRO A 631 28.97 -28.64 -57.42
C PRO A 631 29.63 -29.89 -58.00
N LEU A 632 28.80 -30.79 -58.55
CA LEU A 632 29.23 -31.85 -59.46
C LEU A 632 29.80 -31.19 -60.74
N GLN A 633 31.13 -31.16 -60.88
CA GLN A 633 31.78 -30.83 -62.14
C GLN A 633 31.55 -31.97 -63.15
N PHE A 634 30.64 -31.76 -64.09
CA PHE A 634 30.58 -32.51 -65.35
C PHE A 634 31.68 -32.00 -66.29
N HIS A 635 32.73 -32.78 -66.51
CA HIS A 635 33.65 -32.56 -67.63
C HIS A 635 33.02 -33.08 -68.92
N ILE A 636 32.55 -32.17 -69.77
CA ILE A 636 32.19 -32.45 -71.16
C ILE A 636 33.47 -32.33 -72.01
N PHE A 637 33.97 -33.47 -72.50
CA PHE A 637 34.96 -33.52 -73.58
C PHE A 637 34.26 -33.22 -74.91
N CYS A 638 34.63 -32.14 -75.58
CA CYS A 638 34.24 -31.86 -76.96
C CYS A 638 35.50 -31.94 -77.84
N SER A 639 35.66 -33.06 -78.56
CA SER A 639 36.64 -33.20 -79.64
C SER A 639 35.94 -32.99 -80.99
N ARG A 640 36.53 -32.11 -81.81
CA ARG A 640 36.14 -31.80 -83.20
C ARG A 640 36.07 -33.03 -84.10
N ALA A 641 35.08 -33.05 -85.00
CA ALA A 641 35.26 -33.24 -86.43
C ALA A 641 34.29 -32.29 -87.16
#